data_AF-A0A8H7GTP8-F1
#
_entry.id   AF-A0A8H7GTP8-F1
#
_cell.length_a   1.000
_cell.length_b   1.000
_cell.length_c   1.000
_cell.angle_alpha   90.00
_cell.angle_beta   90.00
_cell.angle_gamma   90.00
#
_symmetry.space_group_name_H-M   'P 1'
#
loop_
_entity.id
_entity.type
_entity.pdbx_description
1 polymer ?
#
loop_
_entity_poly.entity_id
_entity_poly.type
_entity_poly.pdbx_seq_one_letter_code
_entity_poly.pdbx_strand_id
1 'polypeptide(L)'
;MYVGNATEAMKELQAGETSLWESTFLRFAYLAASITVHFDMLSAEEIASHEQTLKLLLPELERLKAEDYFTLHLLQMADLMIEAEFLLAKRRVTGSTIYQNETDVTEMLSKAIISTRAKITDVSMSPSTVDIIKKIDSLVAILPVKKTKPEGDLRHRLFSECAATLMRFGEKAFLPHLETGSMLDVNALLDRCIHLLSFFETRSVPEMSEFIIASFLMKDLAYTLPYMNQKAMVMQRDSSDKLTLLPSLDKENDNELSIPNLQRTFFKDLHNLLPASWAVVTIDFCKISGDLLISRLDKRSDCPRVLKVPFDRKEHTKGTFIGFLEELKSVIADSNNSTKKQVTSKIFTKEDRKAWWTARFNLDARLRALLQKLEKLTIGGLLGVFSSSCASSQDFRAFEVNLNEIWNDANDRREDFKLDKAVVDLFFYACNHLKEEALKYEAIADLTEYTAEQLNTHVLINNIKNQGRIVDRIFRMEQAALIETDDEHLILVPGHSCQFVPWESMSFLRNRSVSRMPSVTLLFESLRRHKDQMTVYNKGDQGLLYVVNPASDLIKTQARFEPVLDQIPGAKGVAGVIPREEWLTANLFRSNLYIYLGHGGGEQYIRSSGLFRAMAEENKRLPTTLLMGCSSSAYKEHGRLQPSSNIYKWFVCGTPAVMTNLWDITDKDIDIFSLSLLAEWGLAGDGIGEPKTLARAMVKSRDACTLRFLNGAAPILHGLPLKLR
;
A
#
# COMPACT_ATOMS: atom_id res chain seq x y z
N MET A 1 23.49 -12.90 -33.22
CA MET A 1 24.19 -13.98 -33.95
C MET A 1 25.59 -14.30 -33.41
N TYR A 2 26.33 -13.35 -32.84
CA TYR A 2 27.74 -13.56 -32.42
C TYR A 2 28.01 -13.37 -30.92
N VAL A 3 27.04 -13.71 -30.05
CA VAL A 3 27.19 -13.57 -28.60
C VAL A 3 28.40 -14.40 -28.12
N GLY A 4 29.41 -13.74 -27.54
CA GLY A 4 30.62 -14.38 -27.01
C GLY A 4 31.78 -14.55 -27.99
N ASN A 5 31.66 -14.11 -29.26
CA ASN A 5 32.74 -14.20 -30.26
C ASN A 5 32.93 -12.87 -31.01
N ALA A 6 33.47 -11.88 -30.28
CA ALA A 6 33.63 -10.50 -30.74
C ALA A 6 34.56 -10.36 -31.96
N THR A 7 35.55 -11.24 -32.10
CA THR A 7 36.54 -11.21 -33.18
C THR A 7 35.93 -11.59 -34.53
N GLU A 8 35.05 -12.60 -34.55
CA GLU A 8 34.34 -13.06 -35.75
C GLU A 8 33.31 -12.04 -36.21
N ALA A 9 32.58 -11.45 -35.25
CA ALA A 9 31.66 -10.34 -35.50
C ALA A 9 32.37 -9.17 -36.19
N MET A 10 33.59 -8.83 -35.76
CA MET A 10 34.39 -7.76 -36.35
C MET A 10 34.86 -8.05 -37.77
N LYS A 11 35.23 -9.29 -38.06
CA LYS A 11 35.71 -9.67 -39.37
C LYS A 11 34.62 -9.53 -40.44
N GLU A 12 33.39 -9.89 -40.08
CA GLU A 12 32.20 -9.69 -40.92
C GLU A 12 31.79 -8.22 -41.01
N LEU A 13 31.90 -7.45 -39.91
CA LEU A 13 31.61 -6.02 -39.88
C LEU A 13 32.57 -5.22 -40.79
N GLN A 14 33.88 -5.54 -40.75
CA GLN A 14 34.92 -4.93 -41.60
C GLN A 14 34.81 -5.39 -43.06
N ALA A 15 34.42 -6.65 -43.31
CA ALA A 15 34.17 -7.13 -44.67
C ALA A 15 33.02 -6.37 -45.34
N GLY A 16 31.98 -6.01 -44.58
CA GLY A 16 30.84 -5.20 -45.04
C GLY A 16 31.17 -3.73 -45.35
N GLU A 17 32.30 -3.22 -44.86
CA GLU A 17 32.73 -1.81 -44.99
C GLU A 17 33.15 -1.43 -46.43
N THR A 18 33.53 -2.42 -47.25
CA THR A 18 34.10 -2.22 -48.59
C THR A 18 33.08 -2.15 -49.73
N SER A 19 31.80 -2.43 -49.48
CA SER A 19 30.74 -2.37 -50.49
C SER A 19 29.55 -1.51 -50.03
N LEU A 20 29.40 -0.32 -50.64
CA LEU A 20 28.18 0.52 -50.66
C LEU A 20 27.81 1.36 -49.41
N TRP A 21 28.76 2.04 -48.75
CA TRP A 21 28.48 2.86 -47.55
C TRP A 21 28.52 4.38 -47.78
N GLU A 22 27.75 4.88 -48.75
CA GLU A 22 27.43 6.32 -48.84
C GLU A 22 26.16 6.71 -48.05
N SER A 23 25.52 5.75 -47.38
CA SER A 23 24.34 6.03 -46.55
C SER A 23 24.74 6.49 -45.14
N THR A 24 24.29 7.69 -44.77
CA THR A 24 24.36 8.24 -43.40
C THR A 24 23.81 7.27 -42.36
N PHE A 25 22.78 6.49 -42.73
CA PHE A 25 22.16 5.46 -41.89
C PHE A 25 23.08 4.28 -41.57
N LEU A 26 23.74 3.72 -42.59
CA LEU A 26 24.64 2.60 -42.38
C LEU A 26 25.82 3.04 -41.50
N ARG A 27 26.45 4.19 -41.82
CA ARG A 27 27.56 4.75 -41.02
C ARG A 27 27.22 4.92 -39.54
N PHE A 28 25.99 5.35 -39.26
CA PHE A 28 25.49 5.47 -37.90
C PHE A 28 25.35 4.11 -37.20
N ALA A 29 24.75 3.13 -37.86
CA ALA A 29 24.55 1.78 -37.34
C ALA A 29 25.86 1.10 -36.94
N TYR A 30 26.88 1.21 -37.80
CA TYR A 30 28.22 0.70 -37.55
C TYR A 30 28.88 1.36 -36.34
N LEU A 31 28.75 2.68 -36.22
CA LEU A 31 29.33 3.45 -35.12
C LEU A 31 28.69 3.09 -33.77
N ALA A 32 27.37 2.95 -33.71
CA ALA A 32 26.64 2.55 -32.51
C ALA A 32 26.92 1.08 -32.13
N ALA A 33 27.00 0.17 -33.09
CA ALA A 33 27.38 -1.23 -32.87
C ALA A 33 28.84 -1.35 -32.39
N SER A 34 29.76 -0.57 -32.96
CA SER A 34 31.17 -0.53 -32.53
C SER A 34 31.31 -0.11 -31.06
N ILE A 35 30.60 0.94 -30.63
CA ILE A 35 30.60 1.37 -29.22
C ILE A 35 30.01 0.28 -28.33
N THR A 36 28.90 -0.33 -28.73
CA THR A 36 28.18 -1.31 -27.91
C THR A 36 28.96 -2.63 -27.76
N VAL A 37 29.63 -3.08 -28.81
CA VAL A 37 30.36 -4.37 -28.83
C VAL A 37 31.81 -4.23 -28.33
N HIS A 38 32.46 -3.08 -28.55
CA HIS A 38 33.89 -2.89 -28.25
C HIS A 38 34.18 -1.86 -27.17
N PHE A 39 33.18 -1.45 -26.38
CA PHE A 39 33.32 -0.39 -25.38
C PHE A 39 34.58 -0.49 -24.50
N ASP A 40 34.86 -1.71 -24.00
CA ASP A 40 35.98 -1.98 -23.09
C ASP A 40 37.35 -2.01 -23.79
N MET A 41 37.37 -2.08 -25.13
CA MET A 41 38.59 -2.14 -25.96
C MET A 41 38.90 -0.82 -26.68
N LEU A 42 37.99 0.15 -26.67
CA LEU A 42 38.21 1.46 -27.29
C LEU A 42 39.08 2.36 -26.41
N SER A 43 40.03 3.08 -27.00
CA SER A 43 40.80 4.11 -26.31
C SER A 43 39.95 5.35 -26.00
N ALA A 44 40.39 6.21 -25.08
CA ALA A 44 39.65 7.43 -24.73
C ALA A 44 39.53 8.40 -25.91
N GLU A 45 40.53 8.45 -26.79
CA GLU A 45 40.53 9.29 -27.99
C GLU A 45 39.57 8.75 -29.06
N GLU A 46 39.55 7.42 -29.26
CA GLU A 46 38.58 6.79 -30.16
C GLU A 46 37.16 7.03 -29.66
N ILE A 47 36.90 6.89 -28.37
CA ILE A 47 35.60 7.19 -27.77
C ILE A 47 35.16 8.64 -28.03
N ALA A 48 36.04 9.61 -27.79
CA ALA A 48 35.72 11.02 -28.02
C ALA A 48 35.42 11.31 -29.51
N SER A 49 36.16 10.67 -30.41
CA SER A 49 35.95 10.75 -31.86
C SER A 49 34.61 10.13 -32.28
N HIS A 50 34.27 8.95 -31.76
CA HIS A 50 33.00 8.26 -32.03
C HIS A 50 31.81 9.06 -31.48
N GLU A 51 31.95 9.65 -30.29
CA GLU A 51 30.92 10.53 -29.70
C GLU A 51 30.70 11.80 -30.53
N GLN A 52 31.76 12.42 -31.02
CA GLN A 52 31.66 13.61 -31.85
C GLN A 52 31.03 13.30 -33.22
N THR A 53 31.34 12.13 -33.77
CA THR A 53 30.77 11.64 -35.04
C THR A 53 29.29 11.30 -34.89
N LEU A 54 28.87 10.65 -33.78
CA LEU A 54 27.45 10.40 -33.46
C LEU A 54 26.64 11.70 -33.39
N LYS A 55 27.16 12.72 -32.72
CA LYS A 55 26.49 14.03 -32.59
C LYS A 55 26.31 14.77 -33.92
N LEU A 56 27.21 14.55 -34.87
CA LEU A 56 27.13 15.17 -36.19
C LEU A 56 26.13 14.45 -37.11
N LEU A 57 26.01 13.13 -37.00
CA LEU A 57 25.12 12.32 -37.83
C LEU A 57 23.64 12.36 -37.37
N LEU A 58 23.40 12.62 -36.08
CA LEU A 58 22.06 12.56 -35.47
C LEU A 58 21.04 13.54 -36.10
N PRO A 59 21.35 14.83 -36.34
CA PRO A 59 20.39 15.76 -36.95
C PRO A 59 20.13 15.48 -38.44
N GLU A 60 21.03 14.77 -39.13
CA GLU A 60 20.84 14.38 -40.53
C GLU A 60 19.87 13.21 -40.67
N LEU A 61 19.89 12.26 -39.72
CA LEU A 61 18.96 11.13 -39.65
C LEU A 61 17.53 11.55 -39.36
N GLU A 62 17.32 12.56 -38.52
CA GLU A 62 16.00 13.13 -38.20
C GLU A 62 15.32 13.80 -39.41
N ARG A 63 16.08 14.20 -40.44
CA ARG A 63 15.55 14.85 -41.65
C ARG A 63 15.14 13.88 -42.75
N LEU A 64 15.56 12.61 -42.68
CA LEU A 64 15.24 11.59 -43.68
C LEU A 64 13.81 11.08 -43.48
N LYS A 65 12.85 11.64 -44.23
CA LYS A 65 11.47 11.15 -44.26
C LYS A 65 11.36 9.84 -45.05
N ALA A 66 10.89 8.78 -44.38
CA ALA A 66 9.99 7.70 -44.81
C ALA A 66 10.09 7.00 -46.19
N GLU A 67 11.00 7.33 -47.12
CA GLU A 67 10.97 6.77 -48.49
C GLU A 67 12.14 5.89 -48.89
N ASP A 68 13.15 5.66 -48.04
CA ASP A 68 14.25 4.75 -48.38
C ASP A 68 14.06 3.31 -47.87
N TYR A 69 14.21 2.37 -48.81
CA TYR A 69 13.84 0.95 -48.79
C TYR A 69 14.61 0.03 -47.83
N PHE A 70 15.24 0.57 -46.77
CA PHE A 70 15.90 -0.23 -45.74
C PHE A 70 15.23 -0.02 -44.38
N THR A 71 14.03 -0.59 -44.23
CA THR A 71 13.34 -0.82 -42.95
C THR A 71 14.08 -1.88 -42.11
N LEU A 72 15.35 -1.64 -41.77
CA LEU A 72 15.86 -2.07 -40.47
C LEU A 72 15.38 -1.03 -39.46
N HIS A 73 14.58 -1.49 -38.51
CA HIS A 73 13.76 -0.68 -37.61
C HIS A 73 14.54 0.50 -37.00
N LEU A 74 14.01 1.72 -37.17
CA LEU A 74 14.38 2.92 -36.39
C LEU A 74 14.51 2.62 -34.88
N LEU A 75 13.73 1.63 -34.38
CA LEU A 75 13.77 1.12 -33.02
C LEU A 75 15.06 0.38 -32.65
N GLN A 76 15.62 -0.46 -33.54
CA GLN A 76 16.88 -1.17 -33.26
C GLN A 76 18.07 -0.21 -33.21
N MET A 77 18.00 0.88 -33.98
CA MET A 77 19.00 1.97 -33.94
C MET A 77 18.89 2.78 -32.65
N ALA A 78 17.68 3.10 -32.19
CA ALA A 78 17.46 3.80 -30.93
C ALA A 78 17.93 2.96 -29.72
N ASP A 79 17.68 1.65 -29.72
CA ASP A 79 18.16 0.73 -28.67
C ASP A 79 19.70 0.70 -28.63
N LEU A 80 20.36 0.59 -29.79
CA LEU A 80 21.82 0.64 -29.93
C LEU A 80 22.42 1.99 -29.48
N MET A 81 21.71 3.10 -29.71
CA MET A 81 22.14 4.43 -29.27
C MET A 81 22.09 4.60 -27.76
N ILE A 82 21.00 4.15 -27.13
CA ILE A 82 20.82 4.22 -25.67
C ILE A 82 21.89 3.38 -24.99
N GLU A 83 22.18 2.21 -25.53
CA GLU A 83 23.23 1.33 -25.02
C GLU A 83 24.63 1.94 -25.22
N ALA A 84 24.91 2.53 -26.38
CA ALA A 84 26.17 3.25 -26.64
C ALA A 84 26.36 4.46 -25.71
N GLU A 85 25.36 5.34 -25.55
CA GLU A 85 25.42 6.50 -24.65
C GLU A 85 25.52 6.10 -23.17
N PHE A 86 24.84 5.01 -22.76
CA PHE A 86 24.99 4.44 -21.42
C PHE A 86 26.42 3.98 -21.17
N LEU A 87 27.00 3.22 -22.10
CA LEU A 87 28.38 2.75 -22.00
C LEU A 87 29.33 3.96 -21.92
N LEU A 88 29.19 4.94 -22.81
CA LEU A 88 29.95 6.19 -22.78
C LEU A 88 29.82 6.95 -21.45
N ALA A 89 28.63 7.00 -20.85
CA ALA A 89 28.38 7.61 -19.55
C ALA A 89 29.03 6.83 -18.39
N LYS A 90 28.99 5.49 -18.43
CA LYS A 90 29.62 4.60 -17.43
C LYS A 90 31.12 4.89 -17.26
N ARG A 91 31.84 5.22 -18.33
CA ARG A 91 33.28 5.55 -18.29
C ARG A 91 33.59 6.98 -17.84
N ARG A 92 32.62 7.90 -17.88
CA ARG A 92 32.78 9.25 -17.30
C ARG A 92 32.70 9.23 -15.77
N VAL A 93 31.97 8.27 -15.21
CA VAL A 93 31.72 8.15 -13.77
C VAL A 93 32.81 7.36 -13.05
N THR A 94 33.53 6.46 -13.75
CA THR A 94 34.66 5.70 -13.18
C THR A 94 35.87 6.57 -12.75
N GLY A 95 35.85 7.89 -13.01
CA GLY A 95 36.86 8.83 -12.53
C GLY A 95 36.64 9.42 -11.13
N SER A 96 35.46 9.22 -10.49
CA SER A 96 35.22 9.79 -9.16
C SER A 96 34.21 8.97 -8.33
N THR A 97 34.61 8.64 -7.10
CA THR A 97 33.89 7.79 -6.14
C THR A 97 32.59 8.40 -5.60
N ILE A 98 32.27 9.66 -5.91
CA ILE A 98 31.12 10.39 -5.36
C ILE A 98 29.83 10.20 -6.18
N TYR A 99 29.93 9.80 -7.46
CA TYR A 99 28.79 9.79 -8.40
C TYR A 99 28.14 8.41 -8.63
N GLN A 100 28.57 7.36 -7.93
CA GLN A 100 28.06 5.98 -8.13
C GLN A 100 26.55 5.83 -7.84
N ASN A 101 26.00 6.61 -6.90
CA ASN A 101 24.59 6.49 -6.50
C ASN A 101 23.59 7.10 -7.52
N GLU A 102 23.94 8.13 -8.29
CA GLU A 102 23.03 8.74 -9.29
C GLU A 102 22.93 7.90 -10.58
N THR A 103 24.01 7.21 -10.95
CA THR A 103 24.04 6.24 -12.05
C THR A 103 23.11 5.04 -11.80
N ASP A 104 23.00 4.59 -10.55
CA ASP A 104 22.20 3.42 -10.16
C ASP A 104 20.69 3.69 -10.28
N VAL A 105 20.25 4.92 -9.93
CA VAL A 105 18.84 5.34 -10.02
C VAL A 105 18.37 5.41 -11.48
N THR A 106 19.23 5.94 -12.37
CA THR A 106 18.94 6.09 -13.81
C THR A 106 18.95 4.73 -14.52
N GLU A 107 19.94 3.88 -14.22
CA GLU A 107 20.01 2.50 -14.70
C GLU A 107 18.80 1.68 -14.24
N MET A 108 18.37 1.85 -12.99
CA MET A 108 17.18 1.19 -12.46
C MET A 108 15.88 1.68 -13.12
N LEU A 109 15.76 2.97 -13.47
CA LEU A 109 14.59 3.50 -14.19
C LEU A 109 14.54 2.96 -15.62
N SER A 110 15.65 3.04 -16.35
CA SER A 110 15.72 2.54 -17.72
C SER A 110 15.44 1.04 -17.77
N LYS A 111 16.01 0.24 -16.87
CA LYS A 111 15.70 -1.19 -16.77
C LYS A 111 14.26 -1.48 -16.35
N ALA A 112 13.67 -0.67 -15.46
CA ALA A 112 12.27 -0.84 -15.04
C ALA A 112 11.29 -0.47 -16.17
N ILE A 113 11.60 0.56 -16.96
CA ILE A 113 10.83 0.95 -18.14
C ILE A 113 10.94 -0.13 -19.23
N ILE A 114 12.15 -0.61 -19.51
CA ILE A 114 12.39 -1.73 -20.46
C ILE A 114 11.67 -3.00 -20.00
N SER A 115 11.72 -3.32 -18.70
CA SER A 115 11.02 -4.48 -18.13
C SER A 115 9.49 -4.34 -18.21
N THR A 116 8.97 -3.13 -17.98
CA THR A 116 7.53 -2.85 -18.07
C THR A 116 7.06 -2.91 -19.51
N ARG A 117 7.85 -2.39 -20.46
CA ARG A 117 7.64 -2.53 -21.91
C ARG A 117 7.60 -3.98 -22.36
N ALA A 118 8.54 -4.81 -21.88
CA ALA A 118 8.56 -6.25 -22.18
C ALA A 118 7.28 -6.95 -21.69
N LYS A 119 6.84 -6.67 -20.45
CA LYS A 119 5.59 -7.22 -19.89
C LYS A 119 4.32 -6.71 -20.58
N ILE A 120 4.35 -5.51 -21.14
CA ILE A 120 3.22 -4.93 -21.90
C ILE A 120 3.14 -5.51 -23.31
N THR A 121 4.28 -5.86 -23.91
CA THR A 121 4.33 -6.53 -25.22
C THR A 121 3.64 -7.90 -25.17
N ASP A 122 3.69 -8.57 -24.01
CA ASP A 122 2.97 -9.82 -23.77
C ASP A 122 1.43 -9.65 -23.74
N VAL A 123 0.92 -8.44 -23.54
CA VAL A 123 -0.53 -8.12 -23.46
C VAL A 123 -1.10 -7.64 -24.81
N SER A 124 -0.26 -7.28 -25.79
CA SER A 124 -0.71 -6.55 -26.99
C SER A 124 -1.18 -7.46 -28.14
N MET A 125 -2.48 -7.75 -28.19
CA MET A 125 -3.18 -8.14 -29.43
C MET A 125 -4.34 -7.16 -29.73
N SER A 126 -4.06 -5.85 -29.66
CA SER A 126 -4.94 -4.78 -30.16
C SER A 126 -4.12 -3.72 -30.92
N PRO A 127 -4.47 -3.38 -32.17
CA PRO A 127 -3.74 -2.41 -33.00
C PRO A 127 -3.66 -1.00 -32.38
N SER A 128 -4.64 -0.62 -31.54
CA SER A 128 -4.71 0.69 -30.89
C SER A 128 -3.72 0.86 -29.74
N THR A 129 -3.38 -0.24 -29.06
CA THR A 129 -2.41 -0.28 -27.96
C THR A 129 -0.98 -0.16 -28.49
N VAL A 130 -0.71 -0.75 -29.66
CA VAL A 130 0.59 -0.71 -30.35
C VAL A 130 0.96 0.72 -30.79
N ASP A 131 0.00 1.51 -31.27
CA ASP A 131 0.26 2.90 -31.68
C ASP A 131 0.52 3.85 -30.50
N ILE A 132 -0.01 3.50 -29.32
CA ILE A 132 0.18 4.28 -28.10
C ILE A 132 1.50 3.92 -27.44
N ILE A 133 1.89 2.64 -27.46
CA ILE A 133 3.24 2.19 -27.08
C ILE A 133 4.30 2.83 -28.00
N LYS A 134 4.06 2.92 -29.31
CA LYS A 134 4.94 3.63 -30.26
C LYS A 134 5.05 5.15 -30.00
N LYS A 135 3.97 5.78 -29.51
CA LYS A 135 3.98 7.21 -29.11
C LYS A 135 4.74 7.44 -27.80
N ILE A 136 4.71 6.45 -26.90
CA ILE A 136 5.47 6.44 -25.65
C ILE A 136 6.96 6.22 -25.92
N ASP A 137 7.29 5.28 -26.82
CA ASP A 137 8.66 5.00 -27.28
C ASP A 137 9.29 6.20 -28.03
N SER A 138 8.49 7.05 -28.67
CA SER A 138 8.99 8.23 -29.40
C SER A 138 9.16 9.48 -28.53
N LEU A 139 8.40 9.62 -27.42
CA LEU A 139 8.60 10.71 -26.45
C LEU A 139 9.83 10.47 -25.56
N VAL A 140 10.07 9.21 -25.18
CA VAL A 140 11.29 8.80 -24.45
C VAL A 140 12.55 8.97 -25.31
N ALA A 141 12.42 9.04 -26.64
CA ALA A 141 13.53 9.23 -27.57
C ALA A 141 14.04 10.69 -27.72
N ILE A 142 13.44 11.69 -27.06
CA ILE A 142 13.77 13.12 -27.24
C ILE A 142 14.51 13.72 -26.02
N LEU A 143 15.32 12.93 -25.32
CA LEU A 143 15.91 13.35 -24.05
C LEU A 143 17.42 13.57 -24.13
N PRO A 144 17.89 14.79 -24.45
CA PRO A 144 19.31 15.12 -24.46
C PRO A 144 19.79 15.60 -23.08
N VAL A 145 20.82 14.97 -22.51
CA VAL A 145 21.60 15.61 -21.43
C VAL A 145 22.73 16.44 -22.05
N LYS A 146 22.61 17.77 -22.00
CA LYS A 146 23.80 18.64 -21.92
C LYS A 146 23.61 19.82 -20.98
N LYS A 147 24.68 20.08 -20.24
CA LYS A 147 24.86 21.21 -19.33
C LYS A 147 25.03 22.52 -20.08
N THR A 148 23.99 23.33 -20.10
CA THR A 148 24.06 24.78 -19.90
C THR A 148 22.81 25.13 -19.11
N LYS A 149 22.88 25.93 -18.03
CA LYS A 149 21.69 26.32 -17.24
C LYS A 149 20.50 26.59 -18.20
N PRO A 150 19.31 25.98 -18.05
CA PRO A 150 18.69 25.41 -16.84
C PRO A 150 18.52 23.86 -16.90
N GLU A 151 19.33 23.11 -16.15
CA GLU A 151 19.27 21.63 -16.05
C GLU A 151 18.10 21.08 -15.20
N GLY A 152 17.37 21.95 -14.48
CA GLY A 152 16.17 21.55 -13.74
C GLY A 152 14.96 21.34 -14.66
N ASP A 153 14.85 22.17 -15.71
CA ASP A 153 13.66 22.22 -16.58
C ASP A 153 13.57 21.00 -17.51
N LEU A 154 14.70 20.50 -18.04
CA LEU A 154 14.68 19.34 -18.95
C LEU A 154 14.44 18.00 -18.23
N ARG A 155 15.04 17.80 -17.04
CA ARG A 155 14.76 16.61 -16.21
C ARG A 155 13.33 16.61 -15.69
N HIS A 156 12.83 17.78 -15.31
CA HIS A 156 11.43 17.98 -14.96
C HIS A 156 10.51 17.62 -16.14
N ARG A 157 10.77 18.15 -17.34
CA ARG A 157 9.99 17.83 -18.54
C ARG A 157 9.99 16.34 -18.86
N LEU A 158 11.15 15.68 -18.76
CA LEU A 158 11.26 14.23 -18.93
C LEU A 158 10.35 13.46 -17.96
N PHE A 159 10.51 13.69 -16.65
CA PHE A 159 9.72 12.96 -15.67
C PHE A 159 8.23 13.30 -15.76
N SER A 160 7.88 14.53 -16.15
CA SER A 160 6.52 14.97 -16.39
C SER A 160 5.93 14.28 -17.63
N GLU A 161 6.66 14.20 -18.74
CA GLU A 161 6.25 13.47 -19.94
C GLU A 161 6.14 11.96 -19.69
N CYS A 162 7.04 11.37 -18.89
CA CYS A 162 6.94 9.99 -18.45
C CYS A 162 5.72 9.76 -17.56
N ALA A 163 5.46 10.64 -16.60
CA ALA A 163 4.27 10.57 -15.76
C ALA A 163 3.01 10.69 -16.61
N ALA A 164 2.91 11.72 -17.46
CA ALA A 164 1.80 11.93 -18.40
C ALA A 164 1.60 10.74 -19.35
N THR A 165 2.69 10.09 -19.77
CA THR A 165 2.65 8.85 -20.54
C THR A 165 2.05 7.69 -19.75
N LEU A 166 2.52 7.48 -18.52
CA LEU A 166 2.00 6.43 -17.63
C LEU A 166 0.52 6.67 -17.29
N MET A 167 0.09 7.93 -17.22
CA MET A 167 -1.32 8.31 -17.03
C MET A 167 -2.24 7.83 -18.15
N ARG A 168 -1.72 7.66 -19.37
CA ARG A 168 -2.52 7.17 -20.51
C ARG A 168 -3.03 5.74 -20.29
N PHE A 169 -2.35 4.95 -19.47
CA PHE A 169 -2.85 3.64 -19.03
C PHE A 169 -4.12 3.73 -18.18
N GLY A 170 -4.41 4.92 -17.63
CA GLY A 170 -5.67 5.24 -16.97
C GLY A 170 -6.83 5.56 -17.92
N GLU A 171 -6.58 5.70 -19.22
CA GLU A 171 -7.64 5.99 -20.21
C GLU A 171 -8.48 4.75 -20.50
N LYS A 172 -9.72 4.97 -20.95
CA LYS A 172 -10.70 3.92 -21.32
C LYS A 172 -10.14 2.90 -22.33
N ALA A 173 -9.23 3.30 -23.21
CA ALA A 173 -8.64 2.42 -24.21
C ALA A 173 -7.65 1.39 -23.61
N PHE A 174 -7.20 1.57 -22.37
CA PHE A 174 -6.13 0.77 -21.76
C PHE A 174 -6.54 0.15 -20.44
N LEU A 175 -7.12 0.95 -19.55
CA LEU A 175 -7.38 0.56 -18.16
C LEU A 175 -8.18 -0.76 -18.03
N PRO A 176 -9.23 -1.03 -18.84
CA PRO A 176 -9.97 -2.29 -18.77
C PRO A 176 -9.16 -3.52 -19.17
N HIS A 177 -8.08 -3.36 -19.92
CA HIS A 177 -7.26 -4.45 -20.44
C HIS A 177 -6.03 -4.76 -19.57
N LEU A 178 -5.80 -3.99 -18.51
CA LEU A 178 -4.66 -4.21 -17.63
C LEU A 178 -4.98 -5.27 -16.58
N GLU A 179 -4.09 -6.27 -16.46
CA GLU A 179 -4.13 -7.19 -15.33
C GLU A 179 -3.77 -6.46 -14.03
N THR A 180 -4.26 -6.93 -12.89
CA THR A 180 -4.01 -6.31 -11.58
C THR A 180 -2.52 -6.18 -11.25
N GLY A 181 -1.71 -7.16 -11.67
CA GLY A 181 -0.25 -7.11 -11.49
C GLY A 181 0.39 -6.00 -12.31
N SER A 182 -0.01 -5.87 -13.58
CA SER A 182 0.46 -4.82 -14.49
C SER A 182 0.02 -3.43 -14.03
N MET A 183 -1.20 -3.27 -13.50
CA MET A 183 -1.65 -2.02 -12.88
C MET A 183 -0.72 -1.60 -11.72
N LEU A 184 -0.34 -2.54 -10.85
CA LEU A 184 0.56 -2.25 -9.73
C LEU A 184 1.99 -1.92 -10.20
N ASP A 185 2.47 -2.55 -11.27
CA ASP A 185 3.77 -2.25 -11.87
C ASP A 185 3.77 -0.84 -12.48
N VAL A 186 2.74 -0.48 -13.26
CA VAL A 186 2.55 0.88 -13.80
C VAL A 186 2.46 1.91 -12.66
N ASN A 187 1.70 1.58 -11.61
CA ASN A 187 1.58 2.44 -10.45
C ASN A 187 2.92 2.69 -9.75
N ALA A 188 3.73 1.66 -9.56
CA ALA A 188 5.04 1.77 -8.93
C ALA A 188 6.00 2.66 -9.73
N LEU A 189 5.91 2.62 -11.06
CA LEU A 189 6.65 3.55 -11.93
C LEU A 189 6.11 4.98 -11.82
N LEU A 190 4.79 5.15 -11.85
CA LEU A 190 4.16 6.46 -11.71
C LEU A 190 4.50 7.10 -10.37
N ASP A 191 4.42 6.36 -9.27
CA ASP A 191 4.86 6.80 -7.93
C ASP A 191 6.31 7.26 -7.92
N ARG A 192 7.17 6.59 -8.69
CA ARG A 192 8.57 6.97 -8.81
C ARG A 192 8.76 8.23 -9.63
N CYS A 193 8.04 8.40 -10.73
CA CYS A 193 8.04 9.65 -11.49
C CYS A 193 7.54 10.81 -10.64
N ILE A 194 6.42 10.65 -9.93
CA ILE A 194 5.87 11.62 -8.98
C ILE A 194 6.92 11.98 -7.92
N HIS A 195 7.59 10.97 -7.37
CA HIS A 195 8.61 11.20 -6.38
C HIS A 195 9.81 11.97 -6.93
N LEU A 196 10.29 11.63 -8.12
CA LEU A 196 11.40 12.35 -8.75
C LEU A 196 11.00 13.77 -9.13
N LEU A 197 9.78 13.96 -9.64
CA LEU A 197 9.19 15.27 -9.92
C LEU A 197 9.10 16.13 -8.67
N SER A 198 8.75 15.51 -7.52
CA SER A 198 8.73 16.24 -6.26
C SER A 198 10.06 16.95 -6.02
N PHE A 199 11.22 16.31 -6.25
CA PHE A 199 12.52 16.99 -6.08
C PHE A 199 12.75 18.23 -6.96
N PHE A 200 12.10 18.33 -8.12
CA PHE A 200 12.32 19.43 -9.06
C PHE A 200 11.28 20.55 -8.95
N GLU A 201 10.15 20.32 -8.29
CA GLU A 201 9.10 21.32 -8.18
C GLU A 201 9.37 22.32 -7.05
N THR A 202 9.40 23.60 -7.38
CA THR A 202 9.48 24.72 -6.43
C THR A 202 8.11 25.36 -6.14
N ARG A 203 7.05 24.95 -6.84
CA ARG A 203 5.67 25.47 -6.71
C ARG A 203 4.66 24.38 -7.04
N SER A 204 3.55 24.31 -6.31
CA SER A 204 2.46 23.36 -6.57
C SER A 204 1.83 23.59 -7.95
N VAL A 205 2.11 22.72 -8.91
CA VAL A 205 1.47 22.75 -10.24
C VAL A 205 0.23 21.84 -10.19
N PRO A 206 -0.90 22.20 -10.84
CA PRO A 206 -2.09 21.34 -10.93
C PRO A 206 -1.79 19.92 -11.45
N GLU A 207 -0.80 19.77 -12.32
CA GLU A 207 -0.37 18.50 -12.94
C GLU A 207 0.04 17.43 -11.91
N MET A 208 0.71 17.82 -10.82
CA MET A 208 1.11 16.86 -9.77
C MET A 208 -0.08 16.29 -9.01
N SER A 209 -1.10 17.11 -8.76
CA SER A 209 -2.31 16.63 -8.10
C SER A 209 -3.03 15.58 -8.95
N GLU A 210 -3.01 15.73 -10.27
CA GLU A 210 -3.57 14.75 -11.21
C GLU A 210 -2.76 13.44 -11.18
N PHE A 211 -1.43 13.50 -11.18
CA PHE A 211 -0.58 12.31 -11.08
C PHE A 211 -0.82 11.54 -9.77
N ILE A 212 -0.89 12.26 -8.63
CA ILE A 212 -1.16 11.66 -7.32
C ILE A 212 -2.53 10.99 -7.29
N ILE A 213 -3.57 11.66 -7.80
CA ILE A 213 -4.93 11.12 -7.85
C ILE A 213 -4.97 9.85 -8.70
N ALA A 214 -4.36 9.88 -9.88
CA ALA A 214 -4.38 8.73 -10.77
C ALA A 214 -3.58 7.54 -10.25
N SER A 215 -2.41 7.77 -9.66
CA SER A 215 -1.68 6.71 -8.95
C SER A 215 -2.55 6.10 -7.85
N PHE A 216 -3.13 6.93 -6.99
CA PHE A 216 -3.99 6.46 -5.91
C PHE A 216 -5.16 5.60 -6.43
N LEU A 217 -5.87 6.07 -7.45
CA LEU A 217 -7.03 5.39 -8.01
C LEU A 217 -6.67 4.12 -8.78
N MET A 218 -5.57 4.10 -9.54
CA MET A 218 -5.11 2.91 -10.26
C MET A 218 -4.76 1.78 -9.27
N LYS A 219 -4.10 2.14 -8.17
CA LYS A 219 -3.78 1.22 -7.09
C LYS A 219 -5.03 0.72 -6.35
N ASP A 220 -5.96 1.61 -5.99
CA ASP A 220 -7.20 1.23 -5.32
C ASP A 220 -8.06 0.30 -6.20
N LEU A 221 -8.09 0.56 -7.52
CA LEU A 221 -8.73 -0.29 -8.50
C LEU A 221 -8.08 -1.68 -8.56
N ALA A 222 -6.74 -1.76 -8.61
CA ALA A 222 -6.03 -3.04 -8.64
C ALA A 222 -6.32 -3.92 -7.41
N TYR A 223 -6.62 -3.32 -6.25
CA TYR A 223 -7.03 -4.02 -5.03
C TYR A 223 -8.53 -4.36 -5.01
N THR A 224 -9.35 -3.59 -5.71
CA THR A 224 -10.81 -3.76 -5.76
C THR A 224 -11.24 -4.80 -6.80
N LEU A 225 -10.59 -4.83 -7.97
CA LEU A 225 -10.94 -5.68 -9.11
C LEU A 225 -11.12 -7.17 -8.75
N PRO A 226 -10.25 -7.81 -7.94
CA PRO A 226 -10.43 -9.21 -7.57
C PRO A 226 -11.78 -9.47 -6.89
N TYR A 227 -12.27 -8.54 -6.07
CA TYR A 227 -13.55 -8.67 -5.37
C TYR A 227 -14.72 -8.44 -6.33
N MET A 228 -14.62 -7.44 -7.21
CA MET A 228 -15.64 -7.15 -8.22
C MET A 228 -15.79 -8.30 -9.22
N ASN A 229 -14.67 -8.81 -9.74
CA ASN A 229 -14.66 -9.92 -10.69
C ASN A 229 -15.31 -11.16 -10.10
N GLN A 230 -14.98 -11.50 -8.84
CA GLN A 230 -15.60 -12.64 -8.19
C GLN A 230 -17.10 -12.41 -7.94
N LYS A 231 -17.54 -11.22 -7.54
CA LYS A 231 -18.97 -10.91 -7.42
C LYS A 231 -19.68 -11.09 -8.76
N ALA A 232 -19.13 -10.56 -9.85
CA ALA A 232 -19.68 -10.71 -11.19
C ALA A 232 -19.75 -12.19 -11.62
N MET A 233 -18.69 -12.98 -11.41
CA MET A 233 -18.66 -14.41 -11.69
C MET A 233 -19.73 -15.20 -10.92
N VAL A 234 -20.01 -14.79 -9.69
CA VAL A 234 -21.01 -15.43 -8.84
C VAL A 234 -22.42 -15.13 -9.34
N MET A 235 -22.68 -13.88 -9.75
CA MET A 235 -23.99 -13.46 -10.27
C MET A 235 -24.28 -13.98 -11.69
N GLN A 236 -23.27 -14.09 -12.55
CA GLN A 236 -23.46 -14.55 -13.95
C GLN A 236 -23.85 -16.03 -14.06
N ARG A 237 -23.47 -16.88 -13.10
CA ARG A 237 -23.76 -18.32 -13.10
C ARG A 237 -25.25 -18.67 -13.13
N ASP A 238 -26.13 -17.75 -12.69
CA ASP A 238 -27.58 -17.96 -12.72
C ASP A 238 -28.22 -17.63 -14.08
N SER A 239 -27.48 -16.98 -15.01
CA SER A 239 -28.05 -16.40 -16.23
C SER A 239 -27.75 -17.14 -17.54
N SER A 240 -26.81 -18.10 -17.57
CA SER A 240 -26.42 -18.77 -18.82
C SER A 240 -26.31 -20.30 -18.71
N ASP A 241 -27.13 -21.02 -19.49
CA ASP A 241 -27.02 -22.48 -19.75
C ASP A 241 -25.73 -22.89 -20.50
N LYS A 242 -24.88 -21.95 -20.88
CA LYS A 242 -23.57 -22.21 -21.47
C LYS A 242 -22.49 -22.06 -20.39
N LEU A 243 -21.92 -23.17 -19.92
CA LEU A 243 -20.66 -23.19 -19.19
C LEU A 243 -19.57 -22.57 -20.08
N THR A 244 -19.38 -21.26 -19.99
CA THR A 244 -18.19 -20.61 -20.49
C THR A 244 -17.05 -20.93 -19.52
N LEU A 245 -16.00 -21.59 -20.02
CA LEU A 245 -14.81 -21.99 -19.25
C LEU A 245 -14.07 -20.80 -18.62
N LEU A 246 -14.30 -19.60 -19.14
CA LEU A 246 -13.75 -18.33 -18.67
C LEU A 246 -14.88 -17.30 -18.59
N PRO A 247 -14.98 -16.53 -17.50
CA PRO A 247 -15.98 -15.48 -17.36
C PRO A 247 -15.79 -14.41 -18.44
N SER A 248 -16.88 -13.95 -19.06
CA SER A 248 -16.86 -12.68 -19.77
C SER A 248 -17.07 -11.57 -18.73
N LEU A 249 -16.05 -10.76 -18.47
CA LEU A 249 -16.24 -9.49 -17.76
C LEU A 249 -17.36 -8.72 -18.47
N ASP A 250 -18.27 -8.11 -17.69
CA ASP A 250 -19.41 -7.37 -18.24
C ASP A 250 -18.89 -6.26 -19.17
N LYS A 251 -18.99 -6.51 -20.48
CA LYS A 251 -18.55 -5.56 -21.52
C LYS A 251 -19.25 -4.19 -21.41
N GLU A 252 -20.39 -4.13 -20.73
CA GLU A 252 -21.13 -2.88 -20.50
C GLU A 252 -20.46 -1.98 -19.44
N ASN A 253 -19.88 -2.56 -18.37
CA ASN A 253 -19.16 -1.79 -17.34
C ASN A 253 -17.73 -1.42 -17.78
N ASP A 254 -17.08 -2.27 -18.59
CA ASP A 254 -15.76 -1.98 -19.16
C ASP A 254 -15.76 -0.75 -20.08
N ASN A 255 -16.92 -0.42 -20.67
CA ASN A 255 -17.05 0.69 -21.60
C ASN A 255 -16.99 2.09 -20.94
N GLU A 256 -16.95 2.22 -19.60
CA GLU A 256 -16.78 3.52 -18.94
C GLU A 256 -15.58 3.59 -17.99
N LEU A 257 -14.86 2.48 -17.81
CA LEU A 257 -13.77 2.38 -16.85
C LEU A 257 -12.54 3.19 -17.31
N SER A 258 -12.36 4.35 -16.67
CA SER A 258 -11.22 5.25 -16.86
C SER A 258 -10.94 6.02 -15.59
N ILE A 259 -9.69 6.44 -15.37
CA ILE A 259 -9.28 7.22 -14.19
C ILE A 259 -10.11 8.51 -14.03
N PRO A 260 -10.40 9.32 -15.08
CA PRO A 260 -11.24 10.51 -14.93
C PRO A 260 -12.67 10.20 -14.43
N ASN A 261 -13.27 9.10 -14.90
CA ASN A 261 -14.60 8.67 -14.44
C ASN A 261 -14.55 8.11 -13.01
N LEU A 262 -13.51 7.34 -12.69
CA LEU A 262 -13.25 6.84 -11.35
C LEU A 262 -13.04 8.00 -10.37
N GLN A 263 -12.27 9.01 -10.74
CA GLN A 263 -12.04 10.20 -9.91
C GLN A 263 -13.35 10.90 -9.55
N ARG A 264 -14.21 11.17 -10.54
CA ARG A 264 -15.50 11.84 -10.31
C ARG A 264 -16.38 11.05 -9.35
N THR A 265 -16.49 9.73 -9.55
CA THR A 265 -17.32 8.86 -8.72
C THR A 265 -16.72 8.70 -7.32
N PHE A 266 -15.43 8.45 -7.23
CA PHE A 266 -14.67 8.26 -6.00
C PHE A 266 -14.78 9.46 -5.05
N PHE A 267 -14.48 10.68 -5.50
CA PHE A 267 -14.54 11.85 -4.63
C PHE A 267 -15.98 12.22 -4.27
N LYS A 268 -16.94 12.03 -5.19
CA LYS A 268 -18.37 12.14 -4.88
C LYS A 268 -18.76 11.19 -3.74
N ASP A 269 -18.31 9.94 -3.79
CA ASP A 269 -18.56 8.96 -2.74
C ASP A 269 -17.85 9.30 -1.44
N LEU A 270 -16.59 9.75 -1.50
CA LEU A 270 -15.82 10.20 -0.34
C LEU A 270 -16.57 11.30 0.43
N HIS A 271 -17.00 12.35 -0.27
CA HIS A 271 -17.71 13.48 0.35
C HIS A 271 -19.09 13.09 0.89
N ASN A 272 -19.81 12.21 0.19
CA ASN A 272 -21.18 11.86 0.55
C ASN A 272 -21.25 10.76 1.61
N LEU A 273 -20.33 9.80 1.61
CA LEU A 273 -20.44 8.57 2.41
C LEU A 273 -19.54 8.59 3.64
N LEU A 274 -18.31 9.09 3.55
CA LEU A 274 -17.37 9.06 4.67
C LEU A 274 -17.85 9.98 5.80
N PRO A 275 -17.98 9.49 7.05
CA PRO A 275 -18.27 10.34 8.19
C PRO A 275 -17.16 11.38 8.43
N ALA A 276 -17.52 12.56 8.95
CA ALA A 276 -16.55 13.64 9.16
C ALA A 276 -15.54 13.34 10.28
N SER A 277 -15.91 12.48 11.24
CA SER A 277 -15.01 12.01 12.31
C SER A 277 -14.09 10.86 11.88
N TRP A 278 -14.16 10.43 10.61
CA TRP A 278 -13.38 9.30 10.12
C TRP A 278 -12.26 9.77 9.20
N ALA A 279 -11.12 9.07 9.29
CA ALA A 279 -10.01 9.20 8.37
C ALA A 279 -9.69 7.86 7.72
N VAL A 280 -9.29 7.88 6.45
CA VAL A 280 -8.83 6.70 5.73
C VAL A 280 -7.34 6.87 5.46
N VAL A 281 -6.52 5.92 5.90
CA VAL A 281 -5.08 5.92 5.69
C VAL A 281 -4.66 4.66 4.95
N THR A 282 -4.10 4.83 3.78
CA THR A 282 -3.44 3.74 3.04
C THR A 282 -1.98 3.67 3.49
N ILE A 283 -1.48 2.45 3.67
CA ILE A 283 -0.08 2.21 4.02
C ILE A 283 0.46 1.16 3.05
N ASP A 284 1.50 1.50 2.31
CA ASP A 284 2.15 0.55 1.44
C ASP A 284 3.65 0.79 1.35
N PHE A 285 4.34 -0.14 0.70
CA PHE A 285 5.78 -0.13 0.55
C PHE A 285 6.16 -0.08 -0.92
N CYS A 286 7.03 0.88 -1.27
CA CYS A 286 7.62 0.95 -2.59
C CYS A 286 8.70 -0.12 -2.73
N LYS A 287 8.44 -1.18 -3.51
CA LYS A 287 9.38 -2.29 -3.74
C LYS A 287 10.71 -1.85 -4.37
N ILE A 288 10.71 -0.72 -5.05
CA ILE A 288 11.86 -0.19 -5.78
C ILE A 288 12.72 0.67 -4.87
N SER A 289 12.13 1.64 -4.18
CA SER A 289 12.89 2.60 -3.37
C SER A 289 13.10 2.16 -1.93
N GLY A 290 12.32 1.21 -1.43
CA GLY A 290 12.40 0.79 -0.03
C GLY A 290 11.63 1.69 0.93
N ASP A 291 10.88 2.66 0.42
CA ASP A 291 10.21 3.67 1.24
C ASP A 291 8.78 3.25 1.57
N LEU A 292 8.32 3.70 2.73
CA LEU A 292 6.93 3.59 3.14
C LEU A 292 6.14 4.73 2.51
N LEU A 293 5.05 4.39 1.84
CA LEU A 293 4.08 5.31 1.26
C LEU A 293 2.84 5.32 2.16
N ILE A 294 2.54 6.49 2.73
CA ILE A 294 1.35 6.69 3.55
C ILE A 294 0.47 7.71 2.84
N SER A 295 -0.75 7.34 2.45
CA SER A 295 -1.71 8.29 1.89
C SER A 295 -2.88 8.48 2.82
N ARG A 296 -3.31 9.71 3.01
CA ARG A 296 -4.45 10.07 3.87
C ARG A 296 -5.58 10.67 3.05
N LEU A 297 -6.80 10.25 3.37
CA LEU A 297 -8.05 10.79 2.87
C LEU A 297 -9.00 11.12 4.02
N ASP A 298 -9.51 12.33 4.01
CA ASP A 298 -10.58 12.82 4.88
C ASP A 298 -11.82 13.15 4.04
N LYS A 299 -12.99 13.28 4.68
CA LYS A 299 -14.27 13.57 4.01
C LYS A 299 -14.22 14.75 3.03
N ARG A 300 -13.40 15.78 3.31
CA ARG A 300 -13.27 17.00 2.50
C ARG A 300 -12.03 17.02 1.60
N SER A 301 -11.38 15.87 1.40
CA SER A 301 -10.19 15.81 0.55
C SER A 301 -10.59 15.78 -0.92
N ASP A 302 -9.99 16.65 -1.73
CA ASP A 302 -10.13 16.63 -3.20
C ASP A 302 -8.92 15.95 -3.89
N CYS A 303 -7.87 15.68 -3.12
CA CYS A 303 -6.65 14.99 -3.53
C CYS A 303 -6.10 14.20 -2.32
N PRO A 304 -5.58 12.97 -2.49
CA PRO A 304 -4.95 12.23 -1.41
C PRO A 304 -3.69 12.95 -0.92
N ARG A 305 -3.51 13.04 0.39
CA ARG A 305 -2.27 13.56 0.97
C ARG A 305 -1.27 12.44 1.11
N VAL A 306 -0.24 12.42 0.26
CA VAL A 306 0.75 11.34 0.20
C VAL A 306 2.04 11.78 0.88
N LEU A 307 2.46 11.00 1.87
CA LEU A 307 3.75 11.11 2.53
C LEU A 307 4.63 9.94 2.08
N LYS A 308 5.84 10.28 1.66
CA LYS A 308 6.91 9.32 1.43
C LYS A 308 7.86 9.35 2.60
N VAL A 309 8.10 8.18 3.19
CA VAL A 309 8.87 8.03 4.41
C VAL A 309 10.02 7.04 4.17
N PRO A 310 11.26 7.54 4.07
CA PRO A 310 12.44 6.67 4.06
C PRO A 310 12.51 5.82 5.32
N PHE A 311 12.80 4.54 5.16
CA PHE A 311 12.70 3.57 6.25
C PHE A 311 13.76 3.81 7.34
N ASP A 312 14.94 4.30 6.95
CA ASP A 312 16.14 4.50 7.76
C ASP A 312 16.43 5.97 8.09
N ARG A 313 15.43 6.85 8.00
CA ARG A 313 15.62 8.31 8.14
C ARG A 313 16.31 8.77 9.43
N LYS A 314 16.20 8.03 10.54
CA LYS A 314 16.75 8.43 11.86
C LYS A 314 18.10 7.81 12.21
N GLU A 315 18.45 6.70 11.59
CA GLU A 315 19.68 5.98 11.90
C GLU A 315 20.28 5.54 10.56
N HIS A 316 21.54 5.90 10.27
CA HIS A 316 22.30 5.39 9.10
C HIS A 316 22.49 3.86 9.09
N THR A 317 21.83 3.14 10.00
CA THR A 317 21.69 1.69 9.95
C THR A 317 20.87 1.30 8.73
N LYS A 318 21.44 0.42 7.89
CA LYS A 318 20.85 -0.17 6.67
C LYS A 318 19.66 -1.10 6.94
N GLY A 319 18.69 -0.68 7.76
CA GLY A 319 17.45 -1.41 7.95
C GLY A 319 16.59 -1.25 6.69
N THR A 320 15.94 -2.33 6.25
CA THR A 320 14.93 -2.28 5.19
C THR A 320 13.59 -2.76 5.73
N PHE A 321 12.49 -2.28 5.15
CA PHE A 321 11.15 -2.81 5.49
C PHE A 321 11.07 -4.32 5.25
N ILE A 322 11.77 -4.83 4.22
CA ILE A 322 11.87 -6.26 3.94
C ILE A 322 12.51 -7.00 5.11
N GLY A 323 13.65 -6.50 5.64
CA GLY A 323 14.29 -7.08 6.81
C GLY A 323 13.40 -7.03 8.07
N PHE A 324 12.61 -5.97 8.24
CA PHE A 324 11.59 -5.91 9.29
C PHE A 324 10.52 -7.00 9.11
N LEU A 325 10.01 -7.19 7.89
CA LEU A 325 9.01 -8.21 7.59
C LEU A 325 9.55 -9.63 7.80
N GLU A 326 10.81 -9.88 7.45
CA GLU A 326 11.47 -11.16 7.70
C GLU A 326 11.56 -11.47 9.20
N GLU A 327 11.96 -10.49 10.01
CA GLU A 327 12.02 -10.61 11.46
C GLU A 327 10.62 -10.81 12.08
N LEU A 328 9.60 -10.08 11.58
CA LEU A 328 8.22 -10.27 12.00
C LEU A 328 7.72 -11.69 11.68
N LYS A 329 7.98 -12.16 10.45
CA LYS A 329 7.64 -13.53 10.01
C LYS A 329 8.37 -14.57 10.86
N SER A 330 9.63 -14.34 11.25
CA SER A 330 10.39 -15.21 12.16
C SER A 330 9.73 -15.30 13.55
N VAL A 331 9.39 -14.17 14.17
CA VAL A 331 8.75 -14.14 15.49
C VAL A 331 7.40 -14.87 15.47
N ILE A 332 6.61 -14.65 14.42
CA ILE A 332 5.32 -15.34 14.23
C ILE A 332 5.53 -16.84 14.02
N ALA A 333 6.52 -17.26 13.22
CA ALA A 333 6.84 -18.66 13.02
C ALA A 333 7.25 -19.36 14.32
N ASP A 334 8.09 -18.72 15.13
CA ASP A 334 8.49 -19.23 16.45
C ASP A 334 7.29 -19.35 17.39
N SER A 335 6.39 -18.36 17.38
CA SER A 335 5.14 -18.38 18.14
C SER A 335 4.24 -19.54 17.74
N ASN A 336 3.97 -19.69 16.44
CA ASN A 336 3.13 -20.75 15.88
C ASN A 336 3.75 -22.14 16.15
N ASN A 337 5.07 -22.27 16.11
CA ASN A 337 5.73 -23.52 16.49
C ASN A 337 5.52 -23.85 17.97
N SER A 338 5.51 -22.85 18.85
CA SER A 338 5.28 -23.06 20.29
C SER A 338 3.84 -23.44 20.67
N THR A 339 2.85 -23.21 19.80
CA THR A 339 1.43 -23.58 20.01
C THR A 339 1.09 -24.97 19.49
N LYS A 340 1.92 -25.56 18.62
CA LYS A 340 1.65 -26.88 18.02
C LYS A 340 1.52 -27.97 19.08
N LYS A 341 0.56 -28.89 18.85
CA LYS A 341 0.32 -30.07 19.70
C LYS A 341 1.58 -30.91 19.94
N GLN A 342 2.48 -30.97 18.96
CA GLN A 342 3.76 -31.69 19.06
C GLN A 342 4.71 -31.12 20.13
N VAL A 343 4.59 -29.83 20.45
CA VAL A 343 5.37 -29.16 21.49
C VAL A 343 4.62 -29.21 22.82
N THR A 344 3.34 -28.80 22.82
CA THR A 344 2.55 -28.69 24.05
C THR A 344 2.28 -30.02 24.73
N SER A 345 2.20 -31.12 23.97
CA SER A 345 2.08 -32.48 24.52
C SER A 345 3.31 -32.98 25.27
N LYS A 346 4.48 -32.33 25.12
CA LYS A 346 5.72 -32.71 25.81
C LYS A 346 5.92 -31.96 27.14
N ILE A 347 5.01 -31.06 27.49
CA ILE A 347 5.11 -30.20 28.68
C ILE A 347 4.38 -30.87 29.83
N PHE A 348 5.11 -31.53 30.73
CA PHE A 348 4.52 -32.26 31.86
C PHE A 348 4.87 -31.64 33.21
N THR A 349 6.14 -31.26 33.40
CA THR A 349 6.63 -30.80 34.71
C THR A 349 6.29 -29.33 34.97
N LYS A 350 6.52 -28.87 36.19
CA LYS A 350 6.37 -27.44 36.54
C LYS A 350 7.46 -26.61 35.85
N GLU A 351 8.64 -27.19 35.72
CA GLU A 351 9.84 -26.63 35.11
C GLU A 351 9.63 -26.47 33.60
N ASP A 352 9.09 -27.48 32.90
CA ASP A 352 8.75 -27.40 31.47
C ASP A 352 7.75 -26.29 31.20
N ARG A 353 6.71 -26.18 32.05
CA ARG A 353 5.71 -25.11 31.95
C ARG A 353 6.34 -23.74 32.13
N LYS A 354 7.23 -23.60 33.12
CA LYS A 354 7.96 -22.35 33.36
C LYS A 354 8.85 -21.99 32.17
N ALA A 355 9.56 -22.96 31.60
CA ALA A 355 10.41 -22.76 30.43
C ALA A 355 9.60 -22.33 29.20
N TRP A 356 8.48 -23.01 28.93
CA TRP A 356 7.58 -22.67 27.82
C TRP A 356 6.99 -21.25 27.96
N TRP A 357 6.51 -20.89 29.15
CA TRP A 357 6.03 -19.53 29.41
C TRP A 357 7.15 -18.49 29.27
N THR A 358 8.34 -18.77 29.79
CA THR A 358 9.49 -17.86 29.66
C THR A 358 9.84 -17.61 28.19
N ALA A 359 9.88 -18.66 27.37
CA ALA A 359 10.10 -18.54 25.93
C ALA A 359 9.02 -17.67 25.26
N ARG A 360 7.75 -17.86 25.60
CA ARG A 360 6.66 -17.04 25.05
C ARG A 360 6.68 -15.59 25.51
N PHE A 361 7.03 -15.30 26.77
CA PHE A 361 7.21 -13.93 27.24
C PHE A 361 8.39 -13.24 26.53
N ASN A 362 9.46 -13.99 26.22
CA ASN A 362 10.56 -13.46 25.42
C ASN A 362 10.12 -13.15 23.98
N LEU A 363 9.30 -14.00 23.36
CA LEU A 363 8.72 -13.73 22.04
C LEU A 363 7.78 -12.51 22.05
N ASP A 364 6.94 -12.37 23.08
CA ASP A 364 6.08 -11.20 23.27
C ASP A 364 6.90 -9.91 23.39
N ALA A 365 7.97 -9.92 24.18
CA ALA A 365 8.90 -8.80 24.31
C ALA A 365 9.66 -8.50 23.00
N ARG A 366 10.08 -9.54 22.26
CA ARG A 366 10.73 -9.39 20.94
C ARG A 366 9.78 -8.75 19.92
N LEU A 367 8.51 -9.18 19.87
CA LEU A 367 7.50 -8.57 19.01
C LEU A 367 7.24 -7.11 19.39
N ARG A 368 7.11 -6.81 20.69
CA ARG A 368 6.96 -5.44 21.19
C ARG A 368 8.11 -4.55 20.75
N ALA A 369 9.35 -4.99 20.97
CA ALA A 369 10.54 -4.23 20.62
C ALA A 369 10.64 -4.01 19.10
N LEU A 370 10.26 -5.00 18.30
CA LEU A 370 10.23 -4.90 16.84
C LEU A 370 9.23 -3.82 16.36
N LEU A 371 8.02 -3.79 16.91
CA LEU A 371 7.02 -2.78 16.58
C LEU A 371 7.46 -1.38 17.03
N GLN A 372 8.02 -1.26 18.23
CA GLN A 372 8.57 0.01 18.73
C GLN A 372 9.74 0.51 17.88
N LYS A 373 10.57 -0.39 17.35
CA LYS A 373 11.64 -0.05 16.43
C LYS A 373 11.09 0.51 15.12
N LEU A 374 10.09 -0.14 14.52
CA LEU A 374 9.43 0.37 13.30
C LEU A 374 8.79 1.74 13.53
N GLU A 375 8.10 1.89 14.65
CA GLU A 375 7.47 3.15 15.05
C GLU A 375 8.51 4.26 15.20
N LYS A 376 9.61 4.01 15.91
CA LYS A 376 10.66 5.01 16.14
C LYS A 376 11.41 5.39 14.86
N LEU A 377 11.84 4.40 14.07
CA LEU A 377 12.70 4.62 12.90
C LEU A 377 11.94 5.20 11.71
N THR A 378 10.73 4.68 11.45
CA THR A 378 9.97 5.04 10.25
C THR A 378 8.92 6.08 10.56
N ILE A 379 7.98 5.83 11.48
CA ILE A 379 6.83 6.74 11.70
C ILE A 379 7.21 8.00 12.48
N GLY A 380 7.98 7.88 13.57
CA GLY A 380 8.50 8.98 14.38
C GLY A 380 7.48 10.10 14.63
N GLY A 381 7.80 11.35 14.31
CA GLY A 381 6.93 12.52 14.46
C GLY A 381 5.78 12.62 13.47
N LEU A 382 5.70 11.73 12.47
CA LEU A 382 4.64 11.74 11.44
C LEU A 382 3.30 11.18 11.96
N LEU A 383 3.14 10.97 13.27
CA LEU A 383 1.94 10.38 13.91
C LEU A 383 0.64 11.09 13.51
N GLY A 384 0.70 12.40 13.25
CA GLY A 384 -0.44 13.20 12.83
C GLY A 384 -1.10 12.73 11.54
N VAL A 385 -0.40 11.96 10.69
CA VAL A 385 -1.02 11.37 9.49
C VAL A 385 -2.16 10.42 9.84
N PHE A 386 -2.14 9.82 11.03
CA PHE A 386 -3.15 8.89 11.50
C PHE A 386 -4.27 9.55 12.32
N SER A 387 -4.19 10.84 12.66
CA SER A 387 -5.20 11.53 13.48
C SER A 387 -6.44 11.92 12.68
N SER A 388 -7.48 12.47 13.30
CA SER A 388 -8.49 13.27 12.60
C SER A 388 -7.89 14.63 12.18
N SER A 389 -8.33 15.20 11.05
CA SER A 389 -7.81 16.50 10.59
C SER A 389 -8.63 17.63 11.21
N CYS A 390 -7.93 18.59 11.82
CA CYS A 390 -8.52 19.79 12.41
C CYS A 390 -8.36 21.03 11.52
N ALA A 391 -8.06 20.84 10.22
CA ALA A 391 -7.69 21.92 9.29
C ALA A 391 -8.73 23.05 9.13
N SER A 392 -9.98 22.84 9.56
CA SER A 392 -11.04 23.86 9.53
C SER A 392 -11.19 24.69 10.81
N SER A 393 -10.48 24.36 11.89
CA SER A 393 -10.55 25.12 13.14
C SER A 393 -9.86 26.48 13.02
N GLN A 394 -10.34 27.47 13.78
CA GLN A 394 -9.70 28.79 13.85
C GLN A 394 -8.30 28.68 14.44
N ASP A 395 -8.12 27.79 15.43
CA ASP A 395 -6.84 27.50 16.06
C ASP A 395 -5.84 26.92 15.05
N PHE A 396 -6.27 26.04 14.16
CA PHE A 396 -5.41 25.52 13.09
C PHE A 396 -4.92 26.64 12.17
N ARG A 397 -5.78 27.59 11.79
CA ARG A 397 -5.38 28.72 10.92
C ARG A 397 -4.40 29.65 11.63
N ALA A 398 -4.63 29.93 12.91
CA ALA A 398 -3.69 30.72 13.72
C ALA A 398 -2.34 30.02 13.85
N PHE A 399 -2.35 28.70 14.08
CA PHE A 399 -1.15 27.88 14.11
C PHE A 399 -0.43 27.86 12.77
N GLU A 400 -1.15 27.73 11.65
CA GLU A 400 -0.60 27.77 10.29
C GLU A 400 0.17 29.06 10.04
N VAL A 401 -0.39 30.21 10.41
CA VAL A 401 0.27 31.52 10.26
C VAL A 401 1.56 31.56 11.07
N ASN A 402 1.49 31.27 12.36
CA ASN A 402 2.66 31.31 13.26
C ASN A 402 3.75 30.31 12.85
N LEU A 403 3.37 29.11 12.40
CA LEU A 403 4.34 28.11 11.94
C LEU A 403 5.08 28.61 10.69
N ASN A 404 4.36 29.16 9.71
CA ASN A 404 4.98 29.73 8.52
C ASN A 404 5.90 30.92 8.86
N GLU A 405 5.53 31.77 9.82
CA GLU A 405 6.41 32.85 10.31
C GLU A 405 7.71 32.28 10.90
N ILE A 406 7.65 31.26 11.75
CA ILE A 406 8.86 30.63 12.32
C ILE A 406 9.80 30.08 11.23
N TRP A 407 9.22 29.43 10.23
CA TRP A 407 9.98 28.83 9.13
C TRP A 407 10.56 29.88 8.16
N ASN A 408 9.84 30.96 7.89
CA ASN A 408 10.35 32.07 7.07
C ASN A 408 11.39 32.91 7.82
N ASP A 409 11.26 33.12 9.13
CA ASP A 409 12.29 33.77 9.95
C ASP A 409 13.62 32.99 9.96
N ALA A 410 13.55 31.66 9.85
CA ALA A 410 14.72 30.80 9.79
C ALA A 410 15.28 30.65 8.36
N ASN A 411 14.59 31.20 7.35
CA ASN A 411 15.00 31.15 5.96
C ASN A 411 16.01 32.26 5.65
N ASP A 412 17.24 31.88 5.28
CA ASP A 412 18.29 32.84 4.88
C ASP A 412 18.00 33.49 3.49
N ARG A 413 16.95 33.07 2.75
CA ARG A 413 16.57 33.62 1.44
C ARG A 413 15.58 34.80 1.54
N ARG A 414 15.49 35.59 0.46
CA ARG A 414 14.61 36.78 0.35
C ARG A 414 13.14 36.48 0.02
N GLU A 415 12.80 35.25 -0.36
CA GLU A 415 11.44 34.89 -0.77
C GLU A 415 10.77 34.04 0.31
N ASP A 416 9.64 34.51 0.81
CA ASP A 416 8.79 33.76 1.72
C ASP A 416 8.20 32.55 1.00
N PHE A 417 8.14 31.43 1.71
CA PHE A 417 7.43 30.24 1.26
C PHE A 417 6.29 29.92 2.21
N LYS A 418 5.41 29.04 1.74
CA LYS A 418 4.32 28.49 2.53
C LYS A 418 4.45 26.99 2.62
N LEU A 419 4.45 26.47 3.84
CA LEU A 419 4.40 25.03 4.10
C LEU A 419 3.09 24.44 3.58
N ASP A 420 3.20 23.22 3.03
CA ASP A 420 2.03 22.45 2.65
C ASP A 420 1.16 22.18 3.88
N LYS A 421 -0.16 22.27 3.72
CA LYS A 421 -1.12 22.02 4.81
C LYS A 421 -0.93 20.64 5.43
N ALA A 422 -0.43 19.68 4.66
CA ALA A 422 -0.11 18.36 5.15
C ALA A 422 0.95 18.36 6.22
N VAL A 423 2.00 19.15 6.03
CA VAL A 423 3.09 19.34 6.98
C VAL A 423 2.60 20.12 8.20
N VAL A 424 1.81 21.18 7.98
CA VAL A 424 1.23 21.98 9.08
C VAL A 424 0.38 21.13 10.02
N ASP A 425 -0.47 20.25 9.48
CA ASP A 425 -1.28 19.30 10.26
C ASP A 425 -0.42 18.37 11.13
N LEU A 426 0.75 17.92 10.66
CA LEU A 426 1.66 17.07 11.43
C LEU A 426 2.22 17.82 12.64
N PHE A 427 2.68 19.07 12.44
CA PHE A 427 3.15 19.92 13.54
C PHE A 427 2.03 20.27 14.51
N PHE A 428 0.83 20.57 14.00
CA PHE A 428 -0.35 20.84 14.82
C PHE A 428 -0.68 19.63 15.69
N TYR A 429 -0.61 18.42 15.13
CA TYR A 429 -0.82 17.19 15.90
C TYR A 429 0.22 17.05 17.01
N ALA A 430 1.51 17.15 16.67
CA ALA A 430 2.60 17.01 17.63
C ALA A 430 2.50 18.02 18.78
N CYS A 431 2.09 19.26 18.49
CA CYS A 431 2.00 20.31 19.50
C CYS A 431 0.84 20.15 20.46
N ASN A 432 -0.29 19.61 19.99
CA ASN A 432 -1.55 19.63 20.75
C ASN A 432 -1.95 18.25 21.29
N HIS A 433 -1.62 17.14 20.62
CA HIS A 433 -2.05 15.79 21.03
C HIS A 433 -0.99 15.02 21.85
N LEU A 434 0.29 15.37 21.74
CA LEU A 434 1.35 14.72 22.53
C LEU A 434 1.47 15.40 23.90
N LYS A 435 0.94 14.74 24.93
CA LYS A 435 0.89 15.26 26.31
C LYS A 435 2.23 15.17 27.04
N GLU A 436 3.06 14.20 26.71
CA GLU A 436 4.39 14.03 27.31
C GLU A 436 5.38 14.98 26.64
N GLU A 437 5.95 15.91 27.42
CA GLU A 437 6.83 16.97 26.90
C GLU A 437 8.04 16.42 26.13
N ALA A 438 8.65 15.34 26.63
CA ALA A 438 9.78 14.70 25.97
C ALA A 438 9.39 14.16 24.58
N LEU A 439 8.30 13.40 24.50
CA LEU A 439 7.79 12.87 23.22
C LEU A 439 7.37 13.98 22.26
N LYS A 440 6.75 15.05 22.78
CA LYS A 440 6.38 16.22 21.98
C LYS A 440 7.61 16.88 21.37
N TYR A 441 8.65 17.13 22.17
CA TYR A 441 9.89 17.73 21.70
C TYR A 441 10.58 16.85 20.66
N GLU A 442 10.69 15.54 20.92
CA GLU A 442 11.26 14.57 19.96
C GLU A 442 10.49 14.53 18.63
N ALA A 443 9.15 14.56 18.68
CA ALA A 443 8.32 14.57 17.48
C ALA A 443 8.49 15.87 16.68
N ILE A 444 8.53 17.03 17.34
CA ILE A 444 8.75 18.33 16.68
C ILE A 444 10.15 18.39 16.06
N ALA A 445 11.17 17.90 16.76
CA ALA A 445 12.54 17.84 16.24
C ALA A 445 12.62 16.98 14.97
N ASP A 446 12.03 15.79 15.02
CA ASP A 446 11.97 14.88 13.87
C ASP A 446 11.16 15.45 12.69
N LEU A 447 10.02 16.09 12.97
CA LEU A 447 9.25 16.77 11.93
C LEU A 447 10.02 17.95 11.32
N THR A 448 10.81 18.66 12.11
CA THR A 448 11.66 19.76 11.63
C THR A 448 12.76 19.23 10.73
N GLU A 449 13.41 18.13 11.09
CA GLU A 449 14.42 17.46 10.26
C GLU A 449 13.81 16.96 8.94
N TYR A 450 12.69 16.23 9.02
CA TYR A 450 11.98 15.75 7.84
C TYR A 450 11.56 16.89 6.91
N THR A 451 10.94 17.94 7.47
CA THR A 451 10.47 19.10 6.69
C THR A 451 11.65 19.85 6.07
N ALA A 452 12.75 20.01 6.81
CA ALA A 452 13.97 20.61 6.31
C ALA A 452 14.56 19.80 5.14
N GLU A 453 14.59 18.48 5.24
CA GLU A 453 15.06 17.59 4.17
C GLU A 453 14.16 17.73 2.93
N GLN A 454 12.84 17.68 3.09
CA GLN A 454 11.92 17.90 1.95
C GLN A 454 12.19 19.25 1.29
N LEU A 455 12.22 20.35 2.06
CA LEU A 455 12.45 21.70 1.54
C LEU A 455 13.83 21.89 0.89
N ASN A 456 14.89 21.30 1.46
CA ASN A 456 16.24 21.32 0.88
C ASN A 456 16.25 20.61 -0.47
N THR A 457 15.52 19.50 -0.59
CA THR A 457 15.50 18.73 -1.83
C THR A 457 14.75 19.45 -2.95
N HIS A 458 13.77 20.29 -2.63
CA HIS A 458 13.11 21.22 -3.56
C HIS A 458 13.97 22.44 -3.96
N VAL A 459 15.25 22.51 -3.57
CA VAL A 459 16.14 23.68 -3.77
C VAL A 459 15.58 24.97 -3.15
N LEU A 460 14.61 24.89 -2.23
CA LEU A 460 13.95 26.06 -1.64
C LEU A 460 14.84 26.77 -0.61
N ILE A 461 15.74 26.06 0.07
CA ILE A 461 16.62 26.62 1.11
C ILE A 461 18.03 26.01 0.98
N ASN A 462 19.07 26.82 1.14
CA ASN A 462 20.44 26.32 1.35
C ASN A 462 20.73 26.41 2.84
N ASN A 463 20.98 25.27 3.49
CA ASN A 463 21.39 25.16 4.89
C ASN A 463 20.47 25.92 5.86
N ILE A 464 19.34 25.32 6.25
CA ILE A 464 18.58 25.77 7.42
C ILE A 464 19.50 25.72 8.64
N LYS A 465 20.10 26.86 8.98
CA LYS A 465 20.89 27.02 10.19
C LYS A 465 19.94 27.08 11.37
N ASN A 466 20.34 26.46 12.49
CA ASN A 466 19.61 26.51 13.76
C ASN A 466 18.25 25.80 13.76
N GLN A 467 18.15 24.57 13.24
CA GLN A 467 16.97 23.72 13.42
C GLN A 467 16.51 23.66 14.89
N GLY A 468 17.43 23.64 15.85
CA GLY A 468 17.10 23.72 17.29
C GLY A 468 16.28 24.95 17.68
N ARG A 469 16.51 26.12 17.06
CA ARG A 469 15.71 27.32 17.31
C ARG A 469 14.29 27.20 16.76
N ILE A 470 14.12 26.55 15.61
CA ILE A 470 12.79 26.26 15.04
C ILE A 470 12.02 25.38 16.01
N VAL A 471 12.64 24.29 16.46
CA VAL A 471 12.06 23.36 17.44
C VAL A 471 11.66 24.08 18.72
N ASP A 472 12.56 24.88 19.30
CA ASP A 472 12.29 25.63 20.54
C ASP A 472 11.13 26.62 20.38
N ARG A 473 11.04 27.32 19.24
CA ARG A 473 9.94 28.26 18.98
C ARG A 473 8.62 27.54 18.80
N ILE A 474 8.59 26.45 18.04
CA ILE A 474 7.38 25.64 17.83
C ILE A 474 6.92 25.02 19.14
N PHE A 475 7.84 24.48 19.94
CA PHE A 475 7.52 23.84 21.22
C PHE A 475 6.86 24.81 22.21
N ARG A 476 7.23 26.11 22.16
CA ARG A 476 6.68 27.19 23.00
C ARG A 476 5.38 27.78 22.49
N MET A 477 4.88 27.37 21.31
CA MET A 477 3.60 27.87 20.80
C MET A 477 2.47 27.49 21.76
N GLU A 478 1.50 28.40 21.92
CA GLU A 478 0.31 28.14 22.73
C GLU A 478 -0.45 26.94 22.18
N GLN A 479 -0.87 26.07 23.10
CA GLN A 479 -1.61 24.85 22.77
C GLN A 479 -3.09 25.17 22.66
N ALA A 480 -3.71 24.70 21.58
CA ALA A 480 -5.15 24.76 21.40
C ALA A 480 -5.84 23.79 22.37
N ALA A 481 -7.01 24.19 22.89
CA ALA A 481 -7.85 23.30 23.67
C ALA A 481 -8.50 22.27 22.74
N LEU A 482 -7.92 21.07 22.65
CA LEU A 482 -8.50 20.00 21.86
C LEU A 482 -9.70 19.37 22.58
N ILE A 483 -10.79 19.23 21.85
CA ILE A 483 -11.93 18.41 22.28
C ILE A 483 -11.67 17.00 21.75
N GLU A 484 -11.22 16.09 22.62
CA GLU A 484 -11.19 14.66 22.29
C GLU A 484 -12.63 14.19 22.06
N THR A 485 -12.96 13.78 20.84
CA THR A 485 -14.27 13.18 20.54
C THR A 485 -14.15 11.66 20.53
N ASP A 486 -15.01 10.97 21.29
CA ASP A 486 -14.98 9.50 21.41
C ASP A 486 -15.50 8.78 20.13
N ASP A 487 -15.95 9.55 19.13
CA ASP A 487 -16.51 9.09 17.86
C ASP A 487 -15.50 9.08 16.69
N GLU A 488 -14.22 9.33 16.94
CA GLU A 488 -13.18 9.21 15.90
C GLU A 488 -12.93 7.75 15.50
N HIS A 489 -12.76 7.53 14.20
CA HIS A 489 -12.39 6.21 13.68
C HIS A 489 -11.37 6.31 12.55
N LEU A 490 -10.39 5.41 12.57
CA LEU A 490 -9.37 5.30 11.54
C LEU A 490 -9.56 4.00 10.75
N ILE A 491 -9.66 4.13 9.43
CA ILE A 491 -9.68 2.99 8.52
C ILE A 491 -8.31 2.86 7.88
N LEU A 492 -7.65 1.74 8.13
CA LEU A 492 -6.39 1.38 7.49
C LEU A 492 -6.66 0.60 6.19
N VAL A 493 -5.98 0.97 5.12
CA VAL A 493 -5.96 0.20 3.87
C VAL A 493 -4.51 -0.23 3.61
N PRO A 494 -4.07 -1.34 4.22
CA PRO A 494 -2.71 -1.83 4.04
C PRO A 494 -2.56 -2.48 2.66
N GLY A 495 -1.52 -2.09 1.93
CA GLY A 495 -1.05 -2.79 0.74
C GLY A 495 -0.58 -4.21 1.07
N HIS A 496 -0.39 -5.05 0.04
CA HIS A 496 -0.22 -6.50 0.21
C HIS A 496 0.89 -6.88 1.20
N SER A 497 2.05 -6.23 1.09
CA SER A 497 3.20 -6.50 1.97
C SER A 497 3.00 -5.96 3.39
N CYS A 498 2.08 -5.01 3.58
CA CYS A 498 1.79 -4.38 4.86
C CYS A 498 0.64 -5.05 5.63
N GLN A 499 -0.06 -6.03 5.04
CA GLN A 499 -1.20 -6.71 5.67
C GLN A 499 -0.82 -7.54 6.90
N PHE A 500 0.41 -8.05 6.96
CA PHE A 500 0.89 -8.87 8.08
C PHE A 500 1.24 -8.06 9.33
N VAL A 501 1.47 -6.76 9.19
CA VAL A 501 1.91 -5.91 10.29
C VAL A 501 0.73 -5.58 11.20
N PRO A 502 0.81 -5.79 12.53
CA PRO A 502 -0.26 -5.45 13.46
C PRO A 502 -0.24 -3.95 13.80
N TRP A 503 -0.49 -3.10 12.80
CA TRP A 503 -0.47 -1.63 12.91
C TRP A 503 -1.28 -1.13 14.12
N GLU A 504 -2.45 -1.72 14.35
CA GLU A 504 -3.37 -1.37 15.44
C GLU A 504 -2.80 -1.62 16.84
N SER A 505 -1.68 -2.33 16.95
CA SER A 505 -1.01 -2.61 18.22
C SER A 505 0.23 -1.76 18.48
N MET A 506 0.59 -0.89 17.52
CA MET A 506 1.62 0.15 17.72
C MET A 506 1.15 1.19 18.72
N SER A 507 2.08 1.87 19.39
CA SER A 507 1.74 2.66 20.58
C SER A 507 0.75 3.79 20.26
N PHE A 508 0.90 4.42 19.10
CA PHE A 508 0.05 5.51 18.63
C PHE A 508 -1.35 5.08 18.12
N LEU A 509 -1.58 3.79 17.86
CA LEU A 509 -2.89 3.25 17.43
C LEU A 509 -3.57 2.35 18.47
N ARG A 510 -2.81 1.79 19.42
CA ARG A 510 -3.30 0.78 20.36
C ARG A 510 -4.55 1.20 21.13
N ASN A 511 -4.64 2.49 21.46
CA ASN A 511 -5.75 3.07 22.23
C ASN A 511 -6.83 3.73 21.36
N ARG A 512 -6.85 3.47 20.04
CA ARG A 512 -7.74 4.13 19.09
C ARG A 512 -8.69 3.15 18.43
N SER A 513 -9.82 3.68 17.96
CA SER A 513 -10.79 2.94 17.16
C SER A 513 -10.24 2.75 15.76
N VAL A 514 -9.77 1.54 15.43
CA VAL A 514 -9.15 1.24 14.14
C VAL A 514 -9.77 -0.01 13.52
N SER A 515 -10.06 0.03 12.22
CA SER A 515 -10.40 -1.13 11.40
C SER A 515 -9.60 -1.13 10.10
N ARG A 516 -9.70 -2.23 9.34
CA ARG A 516 -9.07 -2.40 8.03
C ARG A 516 -10.08 -2.52 6.92
N MET A 517 -9.74 -2.02 5.74
CA MET A 517 -10.43 -2.32 4.49
C MET A 517 -9.45 -2.79 3.41
N PRO A 518 -9.85 -3.70 2.49
CA PRO A 518 -8.97 -4.11 1.40
C PRO A 518 -8.74 -3.01 0.37
N SER A 519 -9.73 -2.14 0.17
CA SER A 519 -9.64 -0.94 -0.67
C SER A 519 -10.64 0.11 -0.20
N VAL A 520 -10.45 1.36 -0.61
CA VAL A 520 -11.37 2.47 -0.32
C VAL A 520 -12.66 2.34 -1.12
N THR A 521 -12.61 1.83 -2.36
CA THR A 521 -13.83 1.56 -3.12
C THR A 521 -14.74 0.54 -2.43
N LEU A 522 -14.17 -0.53 -1.83
CA LEU A 522 -14.95 -1.49 -1.03
C LEU A 522 -15.49 -0.87 0.27
N LEU A 523 -14.80 0.13 0.84
CA LEU A 523 -15.33 0.92 1.94
C LEU A 523 -16.57 1.69 1.53
N PHE A 524 -16.54 2.39 0.40
CA PHE A 524 -17.72 3.09 -0.09
C PHE A 524 -18.86 2.13 -0.40
N GLU A 525 -18.57 0.94 -0.94
CA GLU A 525 -19.56 -0.11 -1.16
C GLU A 525 -20.25 -0.54 0.15
N SER A 526 -19.48 -0.70 1.24
CA SER A 526 -20.02 -1.04 2.56
C SER A 526 -20.81 0.12 3.19
N LEU A 527 -20.27 1.35 3.12
CA LEU A 527 -20.93 2.53 3.66
C LEU A 527 -22.27 2.82 2.99
N ARG A 528 -22.39 2.70 1.66
CA ARG A 528 -23.68 2.88 0.96
C ARG A 528 -24.80 2.01 1.51
N ARG A 529 -24.46 0.85 2.08
CA ARG A 529 -25.43 -0.10 2.62
C ARG A 529 -25.75 0.12 4.08
N HIS A 530 -24.79 0.62 4.85
CA HIS A 530 -24.86 0.57 6.33
C HIS A 530 -24.78 1.94 7.02
N LYS A 531 -24.52 3.02 6.28
CA LYS A 531 -24.24 4.35 6.85
C LYS A 531 -25.36 4.88 7.76
N ASP A 532 -26.62 4.59 7.45
CA ASP A 532 -27.76 5.15 8.19
C ASP A 532 -28.01 4.48 9.55
N GLN A 533 -27.56 3.23 9.71
CA GLN A 533 -27.81 2.46 10.93
C GLN A 533 -26.54 2.24 11.75
N MET A 534 -25.38 1.91 11.14
CA MET A 534 -24.10 1.65 11.82
C MET A 534 -24.19 0.74 13.06
N THR A 535 -25.24 -0.06 13.13
CA THR A 535 -25.59 -0.93 14.25
C THR A 535 -25.80 -2.34 13.75
N VAL A 536 -25.48 -3.32 14.57
CA VAL A 536 -25.73 -4.74 14.33
C VAL A 536 -26.41 -5.35 15.54
N TYR A 537 -27.33 -6.28 15.30
CA TYR A 537 -27.98 -7.10 16.33
C TYR A 537 -28.64 -6.29 17.46
N ASN A 538 -29.97 -6.25 17.45
CA ASN A 538 -30.75 -5.68 18.55
C ASN A 538 -30.93 -6.76 19.63
N LYS A 539 -30.72 -6.41 20.90
CA LYS A 539 -30.94 -7.34 22.02
C LYS A 539 -32.39 -7.82 22.00
N GLY A 540 -32.61 -9.12 21.78
CA GLY A 540 -33.94 -9.72 21.67
C GLY A 540 -34.30 -10.23 20.27
N ASP A 541 -33.57 -9.84 19.23
CA ASP A 541 -33.79 -10.35 17.87
C ASP A 541 -33.26 -11.77 17.71
N GLN A 542 -33.94 -12.61 16.92
CA GLN A 542 -33.46 -13.95 16.53
C GLN A 542 -32.39 -13.91 15.43
N GLY A 543 -31.40 -13.03 15.59
CA GLY A 543 -30.40 -12.71 14.57
C GLY A 543 -28.96 -13.08 14.92
N LEU A 544 -28.71 -13.78 16.03
CA LEU A 544 -27.36 -14.20 16.43
C LEU A 544 -27.20 -15.71 16.20
N LEU A 545 -26.26 -16.07 15.33
CA LEU A 545 -25.83 -17.44 15.08
C LEU A 545 -24.50 -17.70 15.79
N TYR A 546 -24.34 -18.84 16.47
CA TYR A 546 -23.05 -19.26 17.01
C TYR A 546 -22.67 -20.69 16.65
N VAL A 547 -21.36 -20.93 16.52
CA VAL A 547 -20.75 -22.26 16.39
C VAL A 547 -19.56 -22.30 17.34
N VAL A 548 -19.63 -23.19 18.34
CA VAL A 548 -18.61 -23.31 19.39
C VAL A 548 -18.05 -24.73 19.43
N ASN A 549 -16.73 -24.85 19.49
CA ASN A 549 -16.04 -26.14 19.60
C ASN A 549 -16.56 -27.21 18.62
N PRO A 550 -16.65 -26.92 17.32
CA PRO A 550 -17.24 -27.86 16.35
C PRO A 550 -16.45 -29.17 16.23
N ALA A 551 -15.14 -29.19 16.50
CA ALA A 551 -14.30 -30.38 16.48
C ALA A 551 -14.26 -31.14 17.83
N SER A 552 -14.99 -30.67 18.83
CA SER A 552 -15.09 -31.26 20.17
C SER A 552 -13.76 -31.36 20.96
N ASP A 553 -12.72 -30.63 20.57
CA ASP A 553 -11.39 -30.64 21.19
C ASP A 553 -11.10 -29.43 22.08
N LEU A 554 -11.85 -28.33 21.94
CA LEU A 554 -11.77 -27.11 22.74
C LEU A 554 -12.74 -27.13 23.93
N ILE A 555 -12.67 -28.18 24.74
CA ILE A 555 -13.62 -28.44 25.85
C ILE A 555 -13.68 -27.27 26.85
N LYS A 556 -12.53 -26.66 27.16
CA LYS A 556 -12.46 -25.53 28.11
C LYS A 556 -13.10 -24.26 27.54
N THR A 557 -12.90 -23.98 26.26
CA THR A 557 -13.53 -22.86 25.56
C THR A 557 -15.04 -23.07 25.53
N GLN A 558 -15.51 -24.27 25.17
CA GLN A 558 -16.95 -24.58 25.21
C GLN A 558 -17.55 -24.31 26.59
N ALA A 559 -16.96 -24.87 27.66
CA ALA A 559 -17.44 -24.68 29.02
C ALA A 559 -17.48 -23.22 29.49
N ARG A 560 -16.67 -22.33 28.89
CA ARG A 560 -16.65 -20.89 29.21
C ARG A 560 -17.69 -20.10 28.45
N PHE A 561 -17.92 -20.42 27.18
CA PHE A 561 -18.77 -19.61 26.29
C PHE A 561 -20.22 -20.11 26.22
N GLU A 562 -20.46 -21.40 26.38
CA GLU A 562 -21.82 -21.96 26.32
C GLU A 562 -22.78 -21.27 27.31
N PRO A 563 -22.44 -21.10 28.61
CA PRO A 563 -23.33 -20.38 29.53
C PRO A 563 -23.53 -18.90 29.19
N VAL A 564 -22.54 -18.26 28.57
CA VAL A 564 -22.61 -16.84 28.18
C VAL A 564 -23.51 -16.68 26.96
N LEU A 565 -23.41 -17.58 25.99
CA LEU A 565 -24.21 -17.55 24.77
C LEU A 565 -25.68 -17.92 25.04
N ASP A 566 -25.93 -18.86 25.95
CA ASP A 566 -27.28 -19.26 26.36
C ASP A 566 -28.06 -18.11 27.03
N GLN A 567 -27.35 -17.16 27.64
CA GLN A 567 -27.95 -15.97 28.24
C GLN A 567 -28.29 -14.87 27.22
N ILE A 568 -27.77 -14.96 25.99
CA ILE A 568 -28.00 -13.93 24.97
C ILE A 568 -29.36 -14.18 24.29
N PRO A 569 -30.32 -13.24 24.38
CA PRO A 569 -31.66 -13.44 23.83
C PRO A 569 -31.65 -13.68 22.31
N GLY A 570 -32.32 -14.74 21.85
CA GLY A 570 -32.44 -15.03 20.42
C GLY A 570 -31.17 -15.59 19.77
N ALA A 571 -30.12 -15.88 20.55
CA ALA A 571 -28.97 -16.66 20.10
C ALA A 571 -29.40 -18.08 19.72
N LYS A 572 -28.94 -18.55 18.56
CA LYS A 572 -29.13 -19.93 18.09
C LYS A 572 -27.80 -20.47 17.61
N GLY A 573 -27.50 -21.73 17.88
CA GLY A 573 -26.21 -22.27 17.48
C GLY A 573 -26.00 -23.72 17.84
N VAL A 574 -24.78 -24.19 17.60
CA VAL A 574 -24.33 -25.53 17.99
C VAL A 574 -23.04 -25.43 18.81
N ALA A 575 -22.93 -26.27 19.84
CA ALA A 575 -21.75 -26.41 20.68
C ALA A 575 -21.30 -27.87 20.70
N GLY A 576 -19.99 -28.12 20.53
CA GLY A 576 -19.42 -29.46 20.64
C GLY A 576 -19.76 -30.42 19.49
N VAL A 577 -20.38 -29.93 18.41
CA VAL A 577 -20.86 -30.74 17.27
C VAL A 577 -20.49 -30.07 15.95
N ILE A 578 -20.08 -30.87 14.97
CA ILE A 578 -19.79 -30.40 13.61
C ILE A 578 -21.10 -29.95 12.94
N PRO A 579 -21.26 -28.68 12.53
CA PRO A 579 -22.44 -28.23 11.82
C PRO A 579 -22.49 -28.82 10.40
N ARG A 580 -23.69 -29.14 9.92
CA ARG A 580 -23.89 -29.46 8.50
C ARG A 580 -23.72 -28.19 7.66
N GLU A 581 -23.05 -28.30 6.51
CA GLU A 581 -22.75 -27.16 5.65
C GLU A 581 -24.03 -26.44 5.17
N GLU A 582 -25.06 -27.19 4.80
CA GLU A 582 -26.33 -26.63 4.32
C GLU A 582 -27.05 -25.86 5.44
N TRP A 583 -27.03 -26.41 6.65
CA TRP A 583 -27.61 -25.76 7.82
C TRP A 583 -26.86 -24.47 8.16
N LEU A 584 -25.53 -24.52 8.18
CA LEU A 584 -24.70 -23.36 8.51
C LEU A 584 -24.90 -22.25 7.48
N THR A 585 -24.87 -22.59 6.19
CA THR A 585 -25.05 -21.63 5.09
C THR A 585 -26.42 -20.96 5.18
N ALA A 586 -27.50 -21.73 5.31
CA ALA A 586 -28.86 -21.20 5.39
C ALA A 586 -29.09 -20.30 6.62
N ASN A 587 -28.50 -20.64 7.77
CA ASN A 587 -28.63 -19.81 8.97
C ASN A 587 -27.74 -18.56 8.92
N LEU A 588 -26.56 -18.63 8.30
CA LEU A 588 -25.66 -17.47 8.13
C LEU A 588 -26.37 -16.33 7.40
N PHE A 589 -26.98 -16.60 6.25
CA PHE A 589 -27.69 -15.58 5.45
C PHE A 589 -29.00 -15.07 6.09
N ARG A 590 -29.47 -15.71 7.16
CA ARG A 590 -30.65 -15.29 7.95
C ARG A 590 -30.29 -14.53 9.23
N SER A 591 -29.00 -14.48 9.56
CA SER A 591 -28.49 -13.88 10.79
C SER A 591 -27.93 -12.49 10.52
N ASN A 592 -27.82 -11.69 11.58
CA ASN A 592 -27.20 -10.36 11.56
C ASN A 592 -25.82 -10.37 12.23
N LEU A 593 -25.61 -11.28 13.17
CA LEU A 593 -24.35 -11.51 13.88
C LEU A 593 -24.01 -13.00 13.87
N TYR A 594 -22.76 -13.33 13.56
CA TYR A 594 -22.24 -14.69 13.61
C TYR A 594 -21.00 -14.75 14.52
N ILE A 595 -21.00 -15.69 15.47
CA ILE A 595 -19.88 -15.93 16.39
C ILE A 595 -19.34 -17.34 16.17
N TYR A 596 -18.07 -17.44 15.81
CA TYR A 596 -17.38 -18.70 15.63
C TYR A 596 -16.22 -18.82 16.62
N LEU A 597 -16.25 -19.87 17.46
CA LEU A 597 -15.16 -20.24 18.37
C LEU A 597 -14.66 -21.65 18.02
N GLY A 598 -13.55 -21.71 17.30
CA GLY A 598 -12.98 -22.96 16.79
C GLY A 598 -11.65 -22.73 16.07
N HIS A 599 -11.12 -23.77 15.42
CA HIS A 599 -9.88 -23.67 14.65
C HIS A 599 -10.09 -22.94 13.32
N GLY A 600 -9.10 -22.15 12.88
CA GLY A 600 -9.16 -21.43 11.61
C GLY A 600 -10.27 -20.38 11.59
N GLY A 601 -10.83 -20.10 10.42
CA GLY A 601 -12.01 -19.26 10.24
C GLY A 601 -13.25 -20.04 9.79
N GLY A 602 -13.34 -21.32 10.15
CA GLY A 602 -14.48 -22.20 9.85
C GLY A 602 -14.51 -22.73 8.40
N GLU A 603 -13.46 -22.53 7.61
CA GLU A 603 -13.34 -23.02 6.23
C GLU A 603 -13.49 -24.53 6.06
N GLN A 604 -13.24 -25.31 7.12
CA GLN A 604 -13.45 -26.75 7.14
C GLN A 604 -14.94 -27.16 7.20
N TYR A 605 -15.82 -26.23 7.56
CA TYR A 605 -17.27 -26.47 7.70
C TYR A 605 -18.10 -25.81 6.61
N ILE A 606 -17.51 -24.85 5.88
CA ILE A 606 -18.21 -24.13 4.81
C ILE A 606 -17.29 -23.84 3.62
N ARG A 607 -17.68 -24.34 2.45
CA ARG A 607 -16.95 -24.15 1.20
C ARG A 607 -17.26 -22.77 0.63
N SER A 608 -16.25 -22.14 0.02
CA SER A 608 -16.44 -20.85 -0.67
C SER A 608 -17.48 -20.94 -1.79
N SER A 609 -17.54 -22.07 -2.51
CA SER A 609 -18.56 -22.30 -3.54
C SER A 609 -19.98 -22.34 -2.99
N GLY A 610 -20.17 -22.92 -1.79
CA GLY A 610 -21.47 -22.94 -1.10
C GLY A 610 -21.92 -21.54 -0.70
N LEU A 611 -21.02 -20.74 -0.12
CA LEU A 611 -21.27 -19.34 0.24
C LEU A 611 -21.62 -18.48 -0.97
N PHE A 612 -20.86 -18.61 -2.05
CA PHE A 612 -21.08 -17.86 -3.27
C PHE A 612 -22.41 -18.21 -3.91
N ARG A 613 -22.74 -19.50 -4.01
CA ARG A 613 -24.03 -19.95 -4.55
C ARG A 613 -25.20 -19.42 -3.71
N ALA A 614 -25.15 -19.58 -2.39
CA ALA A 614 -26.21 -19.09 -1.51
C ALA A 614 -26.37 -17.56 -1.55
N MET A 615 -25.26 -16.83 -1.75
CA MET A 615 -25.31 -15.37 -1.94
C MET A 615 -26.04 -14.97 -3.23
N ALA A 616 -25.83 -15.72 -4.33
CA ALA A 616 -26.54 -15.52 -5.59
C ALA A 616 -28.04 -15.89 -5.45
N GLU A 617 -28.34 -17.07 -4.91
CA GLU A 617 -29.71 -17.61 -4.77
C GLU A 617 -30.58 -16.79 -3.82
N GLU A 618 -30.07 -16.42 -2.63
CA GLU A 618 -30.86 -15.71 -1.63
C GLU A 618 -30.90 -14.19 -1.86
N ASN A 619 -30.00 -13.66 -2.70
CA ASN A 619 -29.68 -12.23 -2.81
C ASN A 619 -29.48 -11.55 -1.44
N LYS A 620 -29.00 -12.32 -0.45
CA LYS A 620 -28.70 -11.86 0.91
C LYS A 620 -27.20 -11.70 1.09
N ARG A 621 -26.83 -11.13 2.23
CA ARG A 621 -25.43 -10.82 2.57
C ARG A 621 -25.04 -11.57 3.83
N LEU A 622 -23.74 -11.77 4.01
CA LEU A 622 -23.24 -12.37 5.23
C LEU A 622 -23.33 -11.39 6.41
N PRO A 623 -23.54 -11.92 7.62
CA PRO A 623 -23.64 -11.12 8.83
C PRO A 623 -22.30 -10.48 9.21
N THR A 624 -22.37 -9.57 10.20
CA THR A 624 -21.17 -9.20 10.96
C THR A 624 -20.66 -10.44 11.66
N THR A 625 -19.35 -10.70 11.58
CA THR A 625 -18.80 -12.00 11.98
C THR A 625 -17.63 -11.86 12.94
N LEU A 626 -17.61 -12.67 14.00
CA LEU A 626 -16.48 -12.81 14.92
C LEU A 626 -15.85 -14.20 14.70
N LEU A 627 -14.72 -14.25 14.00
CA LEU A 627 -13.94 -15.49 13.78
C LEU A 627 -12.86 -15.62 14.86
N MET A 628 -13.25 -16.11 16.03
CA MET A 628 -12.37 -16.31 17.19
C MET A 628 -11.59 -17.63 17.08
N GLY A 629 -10.85 -17.76 15.99
CA GLY A 629 -9.98 -18.90 15.73
C GLY A 629 -8.59 -18.49 15.28
N CYS A 630 -7.62 -19.35 15.57
CA CYS A 630 -6.21 -19.18 15.19
C CYS A 630 -6.09 -18.99 13.67
N SER A 631 -5.30 -18.00 13.24
CA SER A 631 -4.99 -17.77 11.82
C SER A 631 -6.22 -17.62 10.91
N SER A 632 -7.37 -17.19 11.46
CA SER A 632 -8.63 -17.02 10.74
C SER A 632 -8.56 -16.03 9.57
N SER A 633 -7.56 -15.14 9.52
CA SER A 633 -7.25 -14.27 8.38
C SER A 633 -5.83 -14.40 7.86
N ALA A 634 -5.10 -15.46 8.21
CA ALA A 634 -3.71 -15.63 7.78
C ALA A 634 -3.58 -15.52 6.25
N TYR A 635 -2.77 -14.56 5.83
CA TYR A 635 -2.54 -14.27 4.42
C TYR A 635 -1.52 -15.25 3.84
N LYS A 636 -1.80 -15.73 2.63
CA LYS A 636 -0.85 -16.54 1.85
C LYS A 636 -0.43 -15.75 0.62
N GLU A 637 0.87 -15.53 0.47
CA GLU A 637 1.47 -14.83 -0.67
C GLU A 637 1.50 -15.75 -1.90
N HIS A 638 1.20 -15.19 -3.09
CA HIS A 638 1.15 -15.92 -4.36
C HIS A 638 2.03 -15.26 -5.43
N GLY A 639 3.21 -14.79 -5.03
CA GLY A 639 4.14 -14.09 -5.92
C GLY A 639 3.56 -12.76 -6.45
N ARG A 640 3.24 -12.71 -7.75
CA ARG A 640 2.64 -11.52 -8.39
C ARG A 640 1.13 -11.40 -8.16
N LEU A 641 0.48 -12.48 -7.75
CA LEU A 641 -0.96 -12.48 -7.51
C LEU A 641 -1.31 -11.92 -6.13
N GLN A 642 -2.58 -11.52 -6.01
CA GLN A 642 -3.18 -11.07 -4.76
C GLN A 642 -3.03 -12.11 -3.65
N PRO A 643 -2.62 -11.71 -2.42
CA PRO A 643 -2.59 -12.64 -1.29
C PRO A 643 -3.99 -13.22 -1.04
N SER A 644 -4.07 -14.54 -0.85
CA SER A 644 -5.32 -15.15 -0.46
C SER A 644 -5.48 -15.09 1.05
N SER A 645 -6.65 -14.65 1.52
CA SER A 645 -7.05 -14.76 2.93
C SER A 645 -8.51 -15.17 3.02
N ASN A 646 -8.88 -15.83 4.11
CA ASN A 646 -10.25 -16.26 4.35
C ASN A 646 -11.24 -15.07 4.32
N ILE A 647 -10.79 -13.85 4.68
CA ILE A 647 -11.60 -12.63 4.66
C ILE A 647 -12.16 -12.30 3.27
N TYR A 648 -11.49 -12.75 2.20
CA TYR A 648 -11.85 -12.44 0.83
C TYR A 648 -13.29 -12.89 0.53
N LYS A 649 -13.64 -14.13 0.89
CA LYS A 649 -14.98 -14.68 0.63
C LYS A 649 -16.06 -13.94 1.41
N TRP A 650 -15.75 -13.44 2.60
CA TRP A 650 -16.69 -12.69 3.43
C TRP A 650 -17.04 -11.34 2.80
N PHE A 651 -16.05 -10.59 2.31
CA PHE A 651 -16.26 -9.33 1.59
C PHE A 651 -16.93 -9.51 0.24
N VAL A 652 -16.60 -10.58 -0.50
CA VAL A 652 -17.31 -10.94 -1.74
C VAL A 652 -18.79 -11.16 -1.46
N CYS A 653 -19.15 -11.85 -0.37
CA CYS A 653 -20.53 -12.04 0.05
C CYS A 653 -21.15 -10.85 0.82
N GLY A 654 -20.48 -9.69 0.85
CA GLY A 654 -21.01 -8.43 1.35
C GLY A 654 -21.15 -8.32 2.86
N THR A 655 -20.26 -8.97 3.63
CA THR A 655 -20.20 -8.76 5.08
C THR A 655 -19.95 -7.28 5.43
N PRO A 656 -20.61 -6.73 6.47
CA PRO A 656 -20.32 -5.38 6.96
C PRO A 656 -18.98 -5.29 7.71
N ALA A 657 -18.67 -6.29 8.51
CA ALA A 657 -17.47 -6.36 9.34
C ALA A 657 -17.14 -7.79 9.77
N VAL A 658 -15.84 -8.10 9.86
CA VAL A 658 -15.32 -9.39 10.30
C VAL A 658 -14.14 -9.19 11.24
N MET A 659 -14.23 -9.71 12.47
CA MET A 659 -13.09 -9.79 13.39
C MET A 659 -12.36 -11.11 13.16
N THR A 660 -11.03 -11.05 13.07
CA THR A 660 -10.17 -12.19 12.78
C THR A 660 -8.84 -12.10 13.52
N ASN A 661 -8.04 -13.17 13.46
CA ASN A 661 -6.71 -13.24 14.03
C ASN A 661 -5.66 -13.43 12.93
N LEU A 662 -4.60 -12.62 12.97
CA LEU A 662 -3.51 -12.62 11.98
C LEU A 662 -2.66 -13.91 12.01
N TRP A 663 -2.50 -14.53 13.18
CA TRP A 663 -1.68 -15.73 13.38
C TRP A 663 -2.24 -16.62 14.50
N ASP A 664 -1.50 -17.66 14.91
CA ASP A 664 -1.97 -18.63 15.92
C ASP A 664 -1.89 -18.05 17.34
N ILE A 665 -2.98 -18.18 18.07
CA ILE A 665 -3.14 -17.69 19.45
C ILE A 665 -3.35 -18.89 20.38
N THR A 666 -2.99 -18.78 21.65
CA THR A 666 -3.30 -19.82 22.65
C THR A 666 -4.75 -19.72 23.13
N ASP A 667 -5.46 -20.85 23.24
CA ASP A 667 -6.87 -20.96 23.65
C ASP A 667 -7.22 -20.08 24.85
N LYS A 668 -6.41 -20.13 25.92
CA LYS A 668 -6.70 -19.39 27.15
C LYS A 668 -6.77 -17.86 26.95
N ASP A 669 -5.84 -17.29 26.17
CA ASP A 669 -5.78 -15.84 25.98
C ASP A 669 -6.82 -15.36 24.95
N ILE A 670 -7.10 -16.15 23.91
CA ILE A 670 -8.18 -15.80 22.97
C ILE A 670 -9.55 -15.90 23.64
N ASP A 671 -9.75 -16.83 24.57
CA ASP A 671 -10.96 -16.86 25.40
C ASP A 671 -11.09 -15.58 26.25
N ILE A 672 -9.99 -15.15 26.89
CA ILE A 672 -9.98 -13.93 27.73
C ILE A 672 -10.30 -12.70 26.88
N PHE A 673 -9.64 -12.57 25.73
CA PHE A 673 -9.92 -11.51 24.76
C PHE A 673 -11.39 -11.50 24.35
N SER A 674 -11.92 -12.66 23.96
CA SER A 674 -13.27 -12.80 23.44
C SER A 674 -14.32 -12.50 24.50
N LEU A 675 -14.17 -12.99 25.74
CA LEU A 675 -15.06 -12.63 26.85
C LEU A 675 -15.03 -11.14 27.15
N SER A 676 -13.83 -10.54 27.21
CA SER A 676 -13.67 -9.10 27.37
C SER A 676 -14.35 -8.33 26.24
N LEU A 677 -14.23 -8.79 25.00
CA LEU A 677 -14.83 -8.15 23.83
C LEU A 677 -16.36 -8.19 23.90
N LEU A 678 -16.94 -9.35 24.19
CA LEU A 678 -18.40 -9.49 24.31
C LEU A 678 -18.96 -8.60 25.42
N ALA A 679 -18.24 -8.46 26.53
CA ALA A 679 -18.63 -7.58 27.63
C ALA A 679 -18.49 -6.09 27.27
N GLU A 680 -17.32 -5.67 26.78
CA GLU A 680 -17.05 -4.26 26.43
C GLU A 680 -17.89 -3.77 25.24
N TRP A 681 -18.27 -4.66 24.32
CA TRP A 681 -19.19 -4.34 23.22
C TRP A 681 -20.65 -4.27 23.68
N GLY A 682 -20.96 -4.81 24.87
CA GLY A 682 -22.28 -4.82 25.46
C GLY A 682 -23.15 -6.01 25.05
N LEU A 683 -22.58 -7.03 24.39
CA LEU A 683 -23.30 -8.23 23.97
C LEU A 683 -23.57 -9.17 25.15
N ALA A 684 -22.62 -9.27 26.09
CA ALA A 684 -22.72 -10.07 27.30
C ALA A 684 -22.59 -9.20 28.56
N GLY A 685 -23.28 -9.60 29.63
CA GLY A 685 -23.27 -8.91 30.93
C GLY A 685 -24.25 -7.74 31.06
N ASP A 686 -24.48 -7.30 32.30
CA ASP A 686 -25.26 -6.12 32.65
C ASP A 686 -24.45 -4.87 32.30
N GLY A 687 -24.47 -4.47 31.03
CA GLY A 687 -23.70 -3.33 30.54
C GLY A 687 -24.08 -2.04 31.25
N ILE A 688 -23.29 -1.62 32.24
CA ILE A 688 -23.36 -0.29 32.85
C ILE A 688 -22.54 0.65 31.96
N GLY A 689 -23.16 1.18 30.90
CA GLY A 689 -22.54 2.18 30.02
C GLY A 689 -23.15 2.28 28.62
N GLU A 690 -22.76 3.32 27.88
CA GLU A 690 -23.17 3.50 26.48
C GLU A 690 -22.59 2.41 25.56
N PRO A 691 -23.33 1.96 24.52
CA PRO A 691 -22.84 0.95 23.58
C PRO A 691 -21.60 1.42 22.82
N LYS A 692 -20.50 0.69 22.98
CA LYS A 692 -19.25 0.95 22.26
C LYS A 692 -19.33 0.41 20.83
N THR A 693 -18.52 0.98 19.93
CA THR A 693 -18.27 0.33 18.64
C THR A 693 -17.44 -0.94 18.86
N LEU A 694 -17.57 -1.92 17.97
CA LEU A 694 -16.78 -3.14 18.01
C LEU A 694 -15.27 -2.84 18.03
N ALA A 695 -14.83 -1.87 17.22
CA ALA A 695 -13.44 -1.41 17.20
C ALA A 695 -12.99 -0.85 18.56
N ARG A 696 -13.84 -0.06 19.24
CA ARG A 696 -13.53 0.51 20.56
C ARG A 696 -13.53 -0.54 21.65
N ALA A 697 -14.41 -1.54 21.58
CA ALA A 697 -14.43 -2.67 22.50
C ALA A 697 -13.16 -3.55 22.39
N MET A 698 -12.59 -3.68 21.18
CA MET A 698 -11.33 -4.40 20.99
C MET A 698 -10.15 -3.74 21.70
N VAL A 699 -10.10 -2.42 21.82
CA VAL A 699 -8.98 -1.68 22.46
C VAL A 699 -8.65 -2.26 23.84
N LYS A 700 -9.62 -2.27 24.76
CA LYS A 700 -9.43 -2.82 26.10
C LYS A 700 -9.23 -4.33 26.09
N SER A 701 -9.89 -5.02 25.18
CA SER A 701 -9.83 -6.48 25.09
C SER A 701 -8.43 -6.98 24.72
N ARG A 702 -7.67 -6.24 23.91
CA ARG A 702 -6.27 -6.55 23.59
C ARG A 702 -5.36 -6.55 24.81
N ASP A 703 -5.61 -5.64 25.76
CA ASP A 703 -4.82 -5.48 26.98
C ASP A 703 -5.22 -6.48 28.09
N ALA A 704 -6.38 -7.13 27.96
CA ALA A 704 -6.81 -8.20 28.85
C ALA A 704 -5.99 -9.50 28.66
N CYS A 705 -5.37 -9.69 27.49
CA CYS A 705 -4.51 -10.83 27.21
C CYS A 705 -3.27 -10.88 28.13
N THR A 706 -2.85 -12.10 28.50
CA THR A 706 -1.58 -12.30 29.23
C THR A 706 -0.39 -11.88 28.38
N LEU A 707 -0.35 -12.34 27.13
CA LEU A 707 0.65 -11.93 26.13
C LEU A 707 0.06 -10.81 25.26
N ARG A 708 0.28 -9.56 25.68
CA ARG A 708 -0.36 -8.36 25.11
C ARG A 708 0.00 -8.09 23.66
N PHE A 709 1.13 -8.59 23.18
CA PHE A 709 1.55 -8.46 21.79
C PHE A 709 1.38 -9.80 21.06
N LEU A 710 1.93 -10.89 21.58
CA LEU A 710 1.92 -12.18 20.89
C LEU A 710 0.50 -12.71 20.68
N ASN A 711 -0.40 -12.48 21.64
CA ASN A 711 -1.81 -12.85 21.55
C ASN A 711 -2.70 -11.61 21.38
N GLY A 712 -2.47 -10.55 22.14
CA GLY A 712 -3.28 -9.33 22.10
C GLY A 712 -3.16 -8.50 20.81
N ALA A 713 -2.08 -8.65 20.03
CA ALA A 713 -1.92 -7.94 18.75
C ALA A 713 -2.46 -8.70 17.53
N ALA A 714 -2.80 -9.98 17.70
CA ALA A 714 -3.32 -10.80 16.61
C ALA A 714 -4.75 -10.43 16.19
N PRO A 715 -5.69 -10.09 17.11
CA PRO A 715 -7.05 -9.70 16.74
C PRO A 715 -7.11 -8.37 15.99
N ILE A 716 -7.65 -8.42 14.78
CA ILE A 716 -7.90 -7.25 13.91
C ILE A 716 -9.35 -7.24 13.42
N LEU A 717 -9.86 -6.04 13.17
CA LEU A 717 -11.20 -5.83 12.62
C LEU A 717 -11.09 -5.42 11.15
N HIS A 718 -11.75 -6.17 10.28
CA HIS A 718 -12.01 -5.75 8.91
C HIS A 718 -13.43 -5.19 8.80
N GLY A 719 -13.66 -4.13 8.03
CA GLY A 719 -14.98 -3.56 7.82
C GLY A 719 -15.32 -2.36 8.71
N LEU A 720 -16.62 -2.17 8.95
CA LEU A 720 -17.14 -1.00 9.66
C LEU A 720 -17.09 -1.16 11.20
N PRO A 721 -16.89 -0.08 11.98
CA PRO A 721 -16.93 -0.07 13.45
C PRO A 721 -18.36 -0.07 14.00
N LEU A 722 -19.06 -1.18 13.87
CA LEU A 722 -20.48 -1.28 14.21
C LEU A 722 -20.73 -1.27 15.73
N LYS A 723 -21.81 -0.61 16.17
CA LYS A 723 -22.34 -0.69 17.56
C LYS A 723 -23.40 -1.78 17.66
N LEU A 724 -23.71 -2.24 18.87
CA LEU A 724 -24.95 -3.00 19.09
C LEU A 724 -26.16 -2.06 19.04
N ARG A 725 -27.32 -2.54 18.59
CA ARG A 725 -28.55 -1.74 18.53
C ARG A 725 -29.33 -1.77 19.83
#